data_AF-A0A8T9SII3-F1
#
_entry.id   AF-A0A8T9SII3-F1
#
_cell.length_a   1.000
_cell.length_b   1.000
_cell.length_c   1.000
_cell.angle_alpha   90.00
_cell.angle_beta   90.00
_cell.angle_gamma   90.00
#
_symmetry.space_group_name_H-M   'P 1'
#
loop_
_entity.id
_entity.type
_entity.pdbx_description
1 polymer ?
#
loop_
_entity_poly.entity_id
_entity_poly.type
_entity_poly.pdbx_seq_one_letter_code
_entity_poly.pdbx_strand_id
1 'polypeptide(L)'
;MVHHFLASPFADDGRAPQFAAVLAALQADPTDSLLLGNLVLEDDAAPIDALVVRPHSITVLVLVPTGGRLGMPALSYGHWQLGGVPLTGAVGFDNPFEQFVAQKAAVAAWLGARFGADQVNLNFISGVVLFGGPVAYAPDVEPALNEAPALFQLLGEPADLPRRLRQLATPEIELSAADLAEWAAEWARFAATAPAGPEQEATPHGPAPAASRPGDAVPAGNFLSQKARSLWNWLGAADVPDEDPAYGAYDAAAARREEKQRLEELRRQMQADLSGQLQALEAREAERERSIAQLRAQLAQAPTVAADATALVSRLHAETREKASLEAAMQASRAESAARNRELDAKIQQLGQLLERLNTPVATATAAPQPAGAAPPAAPATEPSQPARKQTESPSSHKWQKLAKGYWLHLSRVVRQRPRVAAVVLLLCGVVAWTLGHLGGSSPVPFQENGRWGYADAQGKAVIPARFTTASPFQAGRAVVARDGAFGFLDEDGKEVVPLAYDALNPYAGRYARARVGDAYTYIDEAGEEFDHYYFNGLDFAEGYAAVLDHRGWYYITGPKAPEKPVLFKEAYSFTDGLARVRLADGYTFITPDYLDDPQEGTGPFGRYELASDFADGKAQVTQHGRRFLIDKRGEEINE
;
A
#
# COMPACT_ATOMS: atom_id res chain seq x y z
N MET A 1 -22.17 -32.51 -6.04
CA MET A 1 -23.20 -32.24 -5.01
C MET A 1 -23.00 -30.84 -4.46
N VAL A 2 -24.07 -30.07 -4.30
CA VAL A 2 -23.97 -28.71 -3.75
C VAL A 2 -24.55 -28.69 -2.35
N HIS A 3 -23.69 -28.44 -1.37
CA HIS A 3 -24.09 -28.15 0.00
C HIS A 3 -24.32 -26.65 0.13
N HIS A 4 -25.39 -26.25 0.81
CA HIS A 4 -25.63 -24.83 1.04
C HIS A 4 -26.13 -24.56 2.45
N PHE A 5 -25.79 -23.38 2.96
CA PHE A 5 -26.24 -22.88 4.24
C PHE A 5 -26.43 -21.37 4.15
N LEU A 6 -27.53 -20.85 4.71
CA LEU A 6 -27.81 -19.43 4.79
C LEU A 6 -27.91 -19.07 6.27
N ALA A 7 -26.97 -18.27 6.78
CA ALA A 7 -26.86 -18.01 8.21
C ALA A 7 -28.02 -17.14 8.73
N SER A 8 -28.46 -16.18 7.93
CA SER A 8 -29.68 -15.39 8.18
C SER A 8 -30.31 -14.92 6.86
N PRO A 9 -31.62 -14.63 6.83
CA PRO A 9 -32.27 -14.07 5.64
C PRO A 9 -31.62 -12.75 5.23
N PHE A 10 -31.53 -12.48 3.93
CA PHE A 10 -31.12 -11.18 3.44
C PHE A 10 -32.15 -10.12 3.82
N ALA A 11 -31.70 -8.96 4.29
CA ALA A 11 -32.57 -7.83 4.61
C ALA A 11 -33.14 -7.12 3.37
N ASP A 12 -32.54 -7.36 2.19
CA ASP A 12 -32.92 -6.76 0.91
C ASP A 12 -33.60 -7.78 -0.01
N ASP A 13 -34.70 -7.36 -0.64
CA ASP A 13 -35.54 -8.21 -1.51
C ASP A 13 -34.83 -8.61 -2.83
N GLY A 14 -33.74 -7.93 -3.21
CA GLY A 14 -32.98 -8.18 -4.43
C GLY A 14 -31.85 -9.21 -4.28
N ARG A 15 -31.23 -9.35 -3.10
CA ARG A 15 -30.13 -10.31 -2.87
C ARG A 15 -30.61 -11.76 -2.69
N ALA A 16 -31.77 -11.97 -2.08
CA ALA A 16 -32.36 -13.31 -1.93
C ALA A 16 -32.56 -14.06 -3.27
N PRO A 17 -33.18 -13.47 -4.32
CA PRO A 17 -33.32 -14.15 -5.61
C PRO A 17 -31.98 -14.35 -6.32
N GLN A 18 -30.99 -13.48 -6.12
CA GLN A 18 -29.64 -13.69 -6.66
C GLN A 18 -28.94 -14.87 -6.02
N PHE A 19 -29.00 -14.99 -4.69
CA PHE A 19 -28.45 -16.14 -3.99
C PHE A 19 -29.09 -17.45 -4.46
N ALA A 20 -30.41 -17.46 -4.68
CA ALA A 20 -31.11 -18.60 -5.25
C ALA A 20 -30.63 -18.92 -6.69
N ALA A 21 -30.37 -17.91 -7.52
CA ALA A 21 -29.83 -18.09 -8.87
C ALA A 21 -28.39 -18.65 -8.85
N VAL A 22 -27.56 -18.20 -7.91
CA VAL A 22 -26.21 -18.75 -7.67
C VAL A 22 -26.29 -20.22 -7.29
N LEU A 23 -27.18 -20.57 -6.35
CA LEU A 23 -27.39 -21.96 -5.94
C LEU A 23 -27.81 -22.83 -7.12
N ALA A 24 -28.78 -22.37 -7.93
CA ALA A 24 -29.22 -23.10 -9.13
C ALA A 24 -28.10 -23.29 -10.16
N ALA A 25 -27.27 -22.26 -10.39
CA ALA A 25 -26.13 -22.33 -11.30
C ALA A 25 -25.06 -23.33 -10.81
N LEU A 26 -24.78 -23.36 -9.50
CA LEU A 26 -23.87 -24.35 -8.91
C LEU A 26 -24.45 -25.77 -8.96
N GLN A 27 -25.76 -25.94 -8.76
CA GLN A 27 -26.43 -27.25 -8.82
C GLN A 27 -26.43 -27.85 -10.23
N ALA A 28 -26.41 -27.00 -11.26
CA ALA A 28 -26.24 -27.43 -12.64
C ALA A 28 -24.80 -27.85 -12.99
N ASP A 29 -23.81 -27.53 -12.13
CA ASP A 29 -22.41 -27.91 -12.30
C ASP A 29 -22.11 -29.27 -11.63
N PRO A 30 -21.35 -30.18 -12.27
CA PRO A 30 -21.07 -31.49 -11.69
C PRO A 30 -20.07 -31.46 -10.53
N THR A 31 -19.48 -30.31 -10.20
CA THR A 31 -18.41 -30.23 -9.20
C THR A 31 -18.97 -30.03 -7.80
N ASP A 32 -18.40 -30.74 -6.83
CA ASP A 32 -18.75 -30.54 -5.42
C ASP A 32 -18.44 -29.12 -4.97
N SER A 33 -19.44 -28.48 -4.36
CA SER A 33 -19.37 -27.08 -3.94
C SER A 33 -20.09 -26.90 -2.61
N LEU A 34 -19.53 -26.07 -1.73
CA LEU A 34 -20.17 -25.58 -0.53
C LEU A 34 -20.47 -24.08 -0.71
N LEU A 35 -21.73 -23.70 -0.58
CA LEU A 35 -22.22 -22.32 -0.67
C LEU A 35 -22.68 -21.84 0.71
N LEU A 36 -21.99 -20.87 1.31
CA LEU A 36 -22.39 -20.23 2.55
C LEU A 36 -22.94 -18.84 2.23
N GLY A 37 -24.13 -18.49 2.70
CA GLY A 37 -24.79 -17.21 2.44
C GLY A 37 -24.95 -16.36 3.69
N ASN A 38 -24.87 -15.04 3.51
CA ASN A 38 -25.10 -14.00 4.51
C ASN A 38 -24.37 -14.26 5.84
N LEU A 39 -23.07 -14.53 5.73
CA LEU A 39 -22.21 -15.02 6.80
C LEU A 39 -21.53 -13.87 7.56
N VAL A 40 -21.61 -13.89 8.88
CA VAL A 40 -20.85 -12.97 9.76
C VAL A 40 -19.79 -13.78 10.49
N LEU A 41 -18.52 -13.49 10.23
CA LEU A 41 -17.38 -14.24 10.80
C LEU A 41 -16.86 -13.63 12.11
N GLU A 42 -17.04 -12.33 12.32
CA GLU A 42 -16.64 -11.60 13.53
C GLU A 42 -17.75 -10.62 13.93
N ASP A 43 -17.89 -10.34 15.23
CA ASP A 43 -19.04 -9.59 15.80
C ASP A 43 -19.18 -8.15 15.25
N ASP A 44 -18.13 -7.57 14.66
CA ASP A 44 -18.09 -6.24 14.04
C ASP A 44 -17.77 -6.26 12.53
N ALA A 45 -17.64 -7.44 11.91
CA ALA A 45 -17.28 -7.56 10.49
C ALA A 45 -18.50 -7.43 9.57
N ALA A 46 -18.26 -6.88 8.38
CA ALA A 46 -19.25 -6.79 7.32
C ALA A 46 -19.77 -8.20 6.95
N PRO A 47 -21.09 -8.39 6.78
CA PRO A 47 -21.61 -9.66 6.34
C PRO A 47 -21.07 -10.01 4.95
N ILE A 48 -20.69 -11.27 4.78
CA ILE A 48 -20.29 -11.85 3.50
C ILE A 48 -21.57 -12.30 2.79
N ASP A 49 -21.88 -11.68 1.65
CA ASP A 49 -23.12 -11.98 0.92
C ASP A 49 -23.17 -13.46 0.51
N ALA A 50 -22.10 -13.98 -0.08
CA ALA A 50 -21.90 -15.43 -0.22
C ALA A 50 -20.42 -15.84 -0.32
N LEU A 51 -20.09 -17.03 0.18
CA LEU A 51 -18.80 -17.68 0.09
C LEU A 51 -18.96 -19.02 -0.63
N VAL A 52 -18.23 -19.22 -1.72
CA VAL A 52 -18.20 -20.48 -2.48
C VAL A 52 -16.88 -21.18 -2.22
N VAL A 53 -16.96 -22.41 -1.71
CA VAL A 53 -15.79 -23.28 -1.45
C VAL A 53 -15.88 -24.49 -2.38
N ARG A 54 -14.81 -24.72 -3.14
CA ARG A 54 -14.62 -25.83 -4.08
C ARG A 54 -13.23 -26.45 -3.88
N PRO A 55 -12.97 -27.65 -4.43
CA PRO A 55 -11.71 -28.37 -4.24
C PRO A 55 -10.42 -27.56 -4.42
N HIS A 56 -10.44 -26.60 -5.35
CA HIS A 56 -9.28 -25.80 -5.77
C HIS A 56 -9.57 -24.29 -5.78
N SER A 57 -10.70 -23.86 -5.21
CA SER A 57 -11.04 -22.43 -5.17
C SER A 57 -11.91 -22.07 -3.98
N ILE A 58 -11.56 -20.94 -3.36
CA ILE A 58 -12.37 -20.26 -2.36
C ILE A 58 -12.67 -18.87 -2.91
N THR A 59 -13.94 -18.57 -3.10
CA THR A 59 -14.39 -17.35 -3.79
C THR A 59 -15.41 -16.60 -2.96
N VAL A 60 -15.11 -15.34 -2.66
CA VAL A 60 -16.05 -14.39 -2.06
C VAL A 60 -16.92 -13.80 -3.16
N LEU A 61 -18.24 -13.86 -2.98
CA LEU A 61 -19.22 -13.25 -3.87
C LEU A 61 -19.78 -11.98 -3.23
N VAL A 62 -19.70 -10.86 -3.97
CA VAL A 62 -20.36 -9.60 -3.63
C VAL A 62 -21.61 -9.47 -4.49
N LEU A 63 -22.78 -9.39 -3.86
CA LEU A 63 -24.08 -9.41 -4.55
C LEU A 63 -24.63 -7.99 -4.75
N VAL A 64 -24.68 -7.55 -6.01
CA VAL A 64 -25.22 -6.25 -6.40
C VAL A 64 -26.63 -6.45 -6.98
N PRO A 65 -27.72 -6.08 -6.26
CA PRO A 65 -29.11 -6.45 -6.59
C PRO A 65 -29.59 -5.97 -7.97
N THR A 66 -28.91 -4.99 -8.57
CA THR A 66 -29.34 -4.29 -9.78
C THR A 66 -28.32 -4.41 -10.93
N GLY A 67 -28.81 -4.30 -12.17
CA GLY A 67 -28.00 -4.12 -13.38
C GLY A 67 -28.13 -2.70 -13.95
N GLY A 68 -27.27 -2.32 -14.90
CA GLY A 68 -27.28 -0.99 -15.48
C GLY A 68 -25.94 -0.58 -16.09
N ARG A 69 -25.77 0.72 -16.37
CA ARG A 69 -24.50 1.24 -16.87
C ARG A 69 -23.53 1.46 -15.72
N LEU A 70 -22.51 0.63 -15.61
CA LEU A 70 -21.47 0.71 -14.58
C LEU A 70 -20.48 1.81 -14.92
N GLY A 71 -20.27 2.74 -13.98
CA GLY A 71 -19.17 3.70 -13.95
C GLY A 71 -18.26 3.37 -12.76
N MET A 72 -16.96 3.44 -12.98
CA MET A 72 -15.93 3.06 -12.02
C MET A 72 -14.84 4.14 -12.03
N PRO A 73 -15.00 5.22 -11.24
CA PRO A 73 -14.06 6.34 -11.27
C PRO A 73 -12.66 5.94 -10.82
N ALA A 74 -12.56 4.98 -9.89
CA ALA A 74 -11.33 4.27 -9.53
C ALA A 74 -11.68 2.89 -8.95
N LEU A 75 -10.69 1.99 -8.94
CA LEU A 75 -10.87 0.63 -8.42
C LEU A 75 -10.88 0.60 -6.88
N SER A 76 -9.87 1.21 -6.26
CA SER A 76 -9.57 1.10 -4.82
C SER A 76 -10.07 2.26 -3.97
N TYR A 77 -10.70 3.27 -4.56
CA TYR A 77 -11.27 4.40 -3.86
C TYR A 77 -12.44 5.01 -4.63
N GLY A 78 -13.34 5.67 -3.92
CA GLY A 78 -14.50 6.34 -4.50
C GLY A 78 -15.67 5.39 -4.81
N HIS A 79 -16.83 5.99 -5.05
CA HIS A 79 -18.07 5.24 -5.18
C HIS A 79 -18.26 4.73 -6.61
N TRP A 80 -18.47 3.43 -6.76
CA TRP A 80 -18.91 2.86 -8.04
C TRP A 80 -20.33 3.32 -8.32
N GLN A 81 -20.67 3.52 -9.59
CA GLN A 81 -21.97 4.07 -9.98
C GLN A 81 -22.68 3.14 -10.94
N LEU A 82 -23.99 3.00 -10.79
CA LEU A 82 -24.85 2.26 -11.70
C LEU A 82 -25.93 3.21 -12.23
N GLY A 83 -25.93 3.48 -13.53
CA GLY A 83 -26.84 4.45 -14.13
C GLY A 83 -26.64 5.89 -13.63
N GLY A 84 -25.44 6.23 -13.14
CA GLY A 84 -25.13 7.53 -12.54
C GLY A 84 -25.52 7.68 -11.06
N VAL A 85 -26.02 6.61 -10.44
CA VAL A 85 -26.32 6.56 -9.00
C VAL A 85 -25.23 5.75 -8.29
N PRO A 86 -24.65 6.24 -7.18
CA PRO A 86 -23.70 5.45 -6.38
C PRO A 86 -24.29 4.12 -5.92
N LEU A 87 -23.49 3.05 -5.97
CA LEU A 87 -23.85 1.78 -5.38
C LEU A 87 -23.90 1.93 -3.86
N THR A 88 -25.01 1.55 -3.25
CA THR A 88 -25.11 1.34 -1.80
C THR A 88 -24.89 -0.14 -1.54
N GLY A 89 -23.70 -0.54 -1.07
CA GLY A 89 -23.38 -1.93 -0.76
C GLY A 89 -24.02 -2.42 0.54
N ALA A 90 -23.54 -3.55 1.05
CA ALA A 90 -23.85 -3.96 2.42
C ALA A 90 -23.30 -2.91 3.42
N VAL A 91 -23.91 -2.79 4.60
CA VAL A 91 -23.63 -1.75 5.62
C VAL A 91 -22.14 -1.34 5.62
N GLY A 92 -21.86 -0.09 5.22
CA GLY A 92 -20.52 0.50 5.29
C GLY A 92 -19.65 0.42 4.04
N PHE A 93 -20.10 -0.17 2.93
CA PHE A 93 -19.31 -0.23 1.68
C PHE A 93 -20.07 0.34 0.49
N ASP A 94 -19.50 1.35 -0.16
CA ASP A 94 -20.02 1.92 -1.42
C ASP A 94 -19.16 1.54 -2.64
N ASN A 95 -18.11 0.75 -2.41
CA ASN A 95 -17.20 0.21 -3.40
C ASN A 95 -17.12 -1.32 -3.24
N PRO A 96 -17.64 -2.11 -4.20
CA PRO A 96 -17.58 -3.57 -4.18
C PRO A 96 -16.17 -4.16 -4.08
N PHE A 97 -15.14 -3.48 -4.58
CA PHE A 97 -13.76 -3.94 -4.47
C PHE A 97 -13.21 -3.78 -3.05
N GLU A 98 -13.47 -2.65 -2.38
CA GLU A 98 -13.13 -2.46 -0.96
C GLU A 98 -13.85 -3.47 -0.07
N GLN A 99 -15.13 -3.73 -0.35
CA GLN A 99 -15.91 -4.76 0.34
C GLN A 99 -15.25 -6.14 0.19
N PHE A 100 -14.84 -6.50 -1.02
CA PHE A 100 -14.11 -7.74 -1.27
C PHE A 100 -12.78 -7.81 -0.49
N VAL A 101 -11.97 -6.74 -0.48
CA VAL A 101 -10.69 -6.72 0.23
C VAL A 101 -10.88 -6.94 1.73
N ALA A 102 -11.87 -6.27 2.34
CA ALA A 102 -12.21 -6.45 3.75
C ALA A 102 -12.70 -7.88 4.04
N GLN A 103 -13.62 -8.40 3.21
CA GLN A 103 -14.16 -9.75 3.37
C GLN A 103 -13.08 -10.84 3.14
N LYS A 104 -12.16 -10.64 2.21
CA LYS A 104 -11.02 -11.54 1.98
C LYS A 104 -10.15 -11.65 3.23
N ALA A 105 -9.86 -10.54 3.90
CA ALA A 105 -9.08 -10.55 5.14
C ALA A 105 -9.79 -11.33 6.25
N ALA A 106 -11.10 -11.13 6.43
CA ALA A 106 -11.90 -11.86 7.41
C ALA A 106 -11.95 -13.37 7.13
N VAL A 107 -12.16 -13.76 5.86
CA VAL A 107 -12.14 -15.18 5.46
C VAL A 107 -10.75 -15.79 5.66
N ALA A 108 -9.69 -15.04 5.35
CA ALA A 108 -8.32 -15.52 5.54
C ALA A 108 -7.99 -15.73 7.03
N ALA A 109 -8.39 -14.80 7.90
CA ALA A 109 -8.22 -14.93 9.35
C ALA A 109 -8.99 -16.15 9.89
N TRP A 110 -10.24 -16.32 9.45
CA TRP A 110 -11.08 -17.46 9.84
C TRP A 110 -10.47 -18.82 9.41
N LEU A 111 -9.98 -18.92 8.17
CA LEU A 111 -9.31 -20.14 7.68
C LEU A 111 -7.97 -20.36 8.38
N GLY A 112 -7.20 -19.31 8.61
CA GLY A 112 -5.91 -19.37 9.32
C GLY A 112 -6.04 -19.91 10.75
N ALA A 113 -7.09 -19.50 11.48
CA ALA A 113 -7.40 -20.05 12.79
C ALA A 113 -7.75 -21.55 12.76
N ARG A 114 -8.26 -22.05 11.62
CA ARG A 114 -8.69 -23.44 11.44
C ARG A 114 -7.57 -24.37 10.97
N PHE A 115 -6.67 -23.87 10.12
CA PHE A 115 -5.57 -24.65 9.52
C PHE A 115 -4.19 -24.43 10.16
N GLY A 116 -4.06 -23.46 11.07
CA GLY A 116 -2.81 -23.07 11.71
C GLY A 116 -2.08 -21.98 10.92
N ALA A 117 -1.69 -20.90 11.59
CA ALA A 117 -1.18 -19.67 10.99
C ALA A 117 0.15 -19.83 10.22
N ASP A 118 0.93 -20.88 10.49
CA ASP A 118 2.31 -21.03 9.99
C ASP A 118 2.42 -21.82 8.67
N GLN A 119 1.31 -22.28 8.08
CA GLN A 119 1.36 -23.22 6.94
C GLN A 119 0.51 -22.86 5.71
N VAL A 120 -0.28 -21.79 5.73
CA VAL A 120 -1.28 -21.56 4.66
C VAL A 120 -1.10 -20.22 3.95
N ASN A 121 -0.63 -20.28 2.70
CA ASN A 121 -0.68 -19.15 1.77
C ASN A 121 -2.14 -18.96 1.30
N LEU A 122 -2.86 -17.99 1.85
CA LEU A 122 -4.27 -17.72 1.54
C LEU A 122 -4.47 -16.65 0.45
N ASN A 123 -3.41 -16.32 -0.30
CA ASN A 123 -3.48 -15.30 -1.35
C ASN A 123 -4.39 -15.68 -2.52
N PHE A 124 -4.67 -16.98 -2.70
CA PHE A 124 -5.55 -17.53 -3.74
C PHE A 124 -7.04 -17.17 -3.59
N ILE A 125 -7.48 -16.62 -2.44
CA ILE A 125 -8.90 -16.28 -2.24
C ILE A 125 -9.30 -15.24 -3.28
N SER A 126 -10.28 -15.61 -4.12
CA SER A 126 -10.74 -14.83 -5.26
C SER A 126 -12.04 -14.06 -4.94
N GLY A 127 -12.31 -13.00 -5.70
CA GLY A 127 -13.49 -12.16 -5.55
C GLY A 127 -14.30 -12.09 -6.82
N VAL A 128 -15.61 -12.25 -6.75
CA VAL A 128 -16.50 -12.05 -7.89
C VAL A 128 -17.65 -11.13 -7.49
N VAL A 129 -17.81 -10.04 -8.23
CA VAL A 129 -18.99 -9.18 -8.12
C VAL A 129 -20.06 -9.69 -9.08
N LEU A 130 -21.23 -10.02 -8.55
CA LEU A 130 -22.36 -10.54 -9.34
C LEU A 130 -23.48 -9.51 -9.39
N PHE A 131 -23.89 -9.15 -10.60
CA PHE A 131 -24.96 -8.18 -10.83
C PHE A 131 -26.32 -8.86 -11.05
N GLY A 132 -27.40 -8.20 -10.61
CA GLY A 132 -28.78 -8.71 -10.71
C GLY A 132 -29.46 -8.54 -12.05
N GLY A 133 -28.78 -7.92 -12.99
CA GLY A 133 -29.28 -7.65 -14.32
C GLY A 133 -28.13 -7.31 -15.27
N PRO A 134 -28.44 -7.10 -16.56
CA PRO A 134 -27.43 -6.83 -17.57
C PRO A 134 -26.62 -5.57 -17.25
N VAL A 135 -25.31 -5.64 -17.44
CA VAL A 135 -24.38 -4.53 -17.18
C VAL A 135 -23.76 -4.05 -18.48
N ALA A 136 -23.77 -2.73 -18.67
CA ALA A 136 -23.02 -2.07 -19.73
C ALA A 136 -21.87 -1.27 -19.10
N TYR A 137 -20.66 -1.39 -19.66
CA TYR A 137 -19.50 -0.70 -19.12
C TYR A 137 -19.40 0.73 -19.68
N ALA A 138 -19.20 1.71 -18.81
CA ALA A 138 -18.78 3.04 -19.20
C ALA A 138 -17.27 3.06 -19.54
N PRO A 139 -16.77 4.07 -20.29
CA PRO A 139 -15.39 4.09 -20.81
C PRO A 139 -14.29 4.06 -19.74
N ASP A 140 -14.62 4.47 -18.52
CA ASP A 140 -13.79 4.51 -17.32
C ASP A 140 -13.60 3.13 -16.66
N VAL A 141 -14.47 2.16 -16.96
CA VAL A 141 -14.43 0.83 -16.32
C VAL A 141 -13.26 -0.03 -16.80
N GLU A 142 -12.98 -0.05 -18.10
CA GLU A 142 -11.93 -0.90 -18.67
C GLU A 142 -10.52 -0.52 -18.18
N PRO A 143 -10.12 0.77 -18.15
CA PRO A 143 -8.86 1.18 -17.55
C PRO A 143 -8.72 0.77 -16.08
N ALA A 144 -9.77 0.97 -15.27
CA ALA A 144 -9.70 0.70 -13.85
C ALA A 144 -9.79 -0.81 -13.54
N LEU A 145 -10.39 -1.64 -14.40
CA LEU A 145 -10.33 -3.10 -14.28
C LEU A 145 -8.97 -3.68 -14.66
N ASN A 146 -8.20 -3.00 -15.53
CA ASN A 146 -6.83 -3.41 -15.84
C ASN A 146 -5.88 -3.25 -14.64
N GLU A 147 -6.22 -2.40 -13.68
CA GLU A 147 -5.51 -2.23 -12.41
C GLU A 147 -5.91 -3.30 -11.37
N ALA A 148 -6.96 -4.07 -11.63
CA ALA A 148 -7.48 -5.05 -10.67
C ALA A 148 -6.63 -6.32 -10.61
N PRO A 149 -6.50 -6.94 -9.41
CA PRO A 149 -5.89 -8.26 -9.29
C PRO A 149 -6.61 -9.28 -10.18
N ALA A 150 -5.87 -10.20 -10.81
CA ALA A 150 -6.44 -11.22 -11.69
C ALA A 150 -7.48 -12.13 -11.01
N LEU A 151 -7.41 -12.24 -9.68
CA LEU A 151 -8.34 -13.00 -8.84
C LEU A 151 -9.65 -12.25 -8.53
N PHE A 152 -9.81 -10.99 -8.98
CA PHE A 152 -11.04 -10.21 -8.84
C PHE A 152 -11.72 -10.04 -10.20
N GLN A 153 -13.00 -10.45 -10.31
CA GLN A 153 -13.74 -10.40 -11.58
C GLN A 153 -15.16 -9.85 -11.43
N LEU A 154 -15.67 -9.26 -12.51
CA LEU A 154 -17.06 -8.85 -12.64
C LEU A 154 -17.85 -9.90 -13.44
N LEU A 155 -19.09 -10.18 -13.01
CA LEU A 155 -19.97 -11.13 -13.66
C LEU A 155 -21.40 -10.60 -13.79
N GLY A 156 -21.90 -10.56 -15.02
CA GLY A 156 -23.25 -10.08 -15.31
C GLY A 156 -24.35 -11.14 -15.24
N GLU A 157 -24.00 -12.44 -15.33
CA GLU A 157 -24.97 -13.53 -15.33
C GLU A 157 -24.56 -14.66 -14.36
N PRO A 158 -25.44 -15.08 -13.43
CA PRO A 158 -25.15 -16.18 -12.51
C PRO A 158 -24.85 -17.50 -13.22
N ALA A 159 -25.42 -17.73 -14.40
CA ALA A 159 -25.22 -18.96 -15.18
C ALA A 159 -23.76 -19.16 -15.64
N ASP A 160 -22.99 -18.08 -15.81
CA ASP A 160 -21.58 -18.14 -16.16
C ASP A 160 -20.66 -18.43 -14.96
N LEU A 161 -21.18 -18.35 -13.73
CA LEU A 161 -20.40 -18.47 -12.51
C LEU A 161 -19.60 -19.78 -12.43
N PRO A 162 -20.15 -20.97 -12.72
CA PRO A 162 -19.38 -22.21 -12.64
C PRO A 162 -18.17 -22.23 -13.57
N ARG A 163 -18.28 -21.63 -14.76
CA ARG A 163 -17.18 -21.49 -15.73
C ARG A 163 -16.10 -20.56 -15.19
N ARG A 164 -16.48 -19.45 -14.57
CA ARG A 164 -15.53 -18.49 -13.96
C ARG A 164 -14.81 -19.08 -12.75
N LEU A 165 -15.53 -19.78 -11.88
CA LEU A 165 -14.93 -20.45 -10.72
C LEU A 165 -13.88 -21.51 -11.11
N ARG A 166 -14.05 -22.19 -12.26
CA ARG A 166 -13.02 -23.08 -12.81
C ARG A 166 -11.78 -22.35 -13.31
N GLN A 167 -11.93 -21.13 -13.83
CA GLN A 167 -10.80 -20.32 -14.29
C GLN A 167 -9.99 -19.74 -13.12
N LEU A 168 -10.66 -19.50 -11.99
CA LEU A 168 -10.06 -19.02 -10.74
C LEU A 168 -9.52 -20.15 -9.86
N ALA A 169 -9.64 -21.41 -10.30
CA ALA A 169 -9.11 -22.56 -9.56
C ALA A 169 -7.59 -22.56 -9.58
N THR A 170 -6.98 -22.78 -8.41
CA THR A 170 -5.53 -22.86 -8.23
C THR A 170 -5.16 -24.17 -7.52
N PRO A 171 -4.00 -24.77 -7.82
CA PRO A 171 -3.56 -26.00 -7.17
C PRO A 171 -3.04 -25.77 -5.73
N GLU A 172 -3.15 -24.55 -5.19
CA GLU A 172 -2.65 -24.19 -3.85
C GLU A 172 -3.50 -24.78 -2.72
N ILE A 173 -4.73 -25.23 -3.03
CA ILE A 173 -5.63 -25.91 -2.10
C ILE A 173 -6.02 -27.25 -2.69
N GLU A 174 -5.97 -28.30 -1.87
CA GLU A 174 -6.63 -29.59 -2.14
C GLU A 174 -7.70 -29.83 -1.07
N LEU A 175 -8.96 -29.49 -1.37
CA LEU A 175 -10.12 -29.90 -0.56
C LEU A 175 -10.80 -31.09 -1.22
N SER A 176 -10.83 -32.24 -0.56
CA SER A 176 -11.54 -33.42 -1.07
C SER A 176 -13.05 -33.22 -0.96
N ALA A 177 -13.82 -33.99 -1.74
CA ALA A 177 -15.27 -34.03 -1.62
C ALA A 177 -15.74 -34.44 -0.20
N ALA A 178 -14.94 -35.24 0.50
CA ALA A 178 -15.21 -35.64 1.88
C ALA A 178 -15.02 -34.46 2.85
N ASP A 179 -13.99 -33.64 2.66
CA ASP A 179 -13.75 -32.44 3.50
C ASP A 179 -14.89 -31.44 3.35
N LEU A 180 -15.37 -31.23 2.11
CA LEU A 180 -16.52 -30.37 1.84
C LEU A 180 -17.81 -30.91 2.49
N ALA A 181 -18.02 -32.22 2.45
CA ALA A 181 -19.17 -32.85 3.09
C ALA A 181 -19.10 -32.79 4.62
N GLU A 182 -17.91 -32.92 5.21
CA GLU A 182 -17.67 -32.76 6.64
C GLU A 182 -17.95 -31.32 7.09
N TRP A 183 -17.43 -30.33 6.36
CA TRP A 183 -17.71 -28.92 6.61
C TRP A 183 -19.21 -28.62 6.51
N ALA A 184 -19.88 -29.14 5.47
CA ALA A 184 -21.32 -29.02 5.34
C ALA A 184 -22.07 -29.62 6.54
N ALA A 185 -21.63 -30.78 7.05
CA ALA A 185 -22.23 -31.44 8.20
C ALA A 185 -21.99 -30.69 9.51
N GLU A 186 -20.86 -30.00 9.68
CA GLU A 186 -20.61 -29.11 10.82
C GLU A 186 -21.57 -27.92 10.82
N TRP A 187 -21.73 -27.24 9.69
CA TRP A 187 -22.67 -26.12 9.54
C TRP A 187 -24.13 -26.57 9.72
N ALA A 188 -24.50 -27.76 9.23
CA ALA A 188 -25.83 -28.31 9.44
C ALA A 188 -26.12 -28.65 10.92
N ARG A 189 -25.13 -29.18 11.66
CA ARG A 189 -25.25 -29.42 13.11
C ARG A 189 -25.38 -28.11 13.90
N PHE A 190 -24.68 -27.07 13.46
CA PHE A 190 -24.80 -25.72 14.01
C PHE A 190 -26.22 -25.14 13.79
N ALA A 191 -26.78 -25.29 12.59
CA ALA A 191 -28.15 -24.87 12.28
C ALA A 191 -29.21 -25.59 13.13
N ALA A 192 -29.02 -26.89 13.37
CA ALA A 192 -29.95 -27.73 14.13
C ALA A 192 -29.93 -27.50 15.65
N THR A 193 -28.94 -26.76 16.18
CA THR A 193 -28.80 -26.46 17.60
C THR A 193 -29.19 -25.02 17.97
N ALA A 194 -29.61 -24.21 17.00
CA ALA A 194 -30.30 -22.96 17.26
C ALA A 194 -31.67 -23.26 17.89
N PRO A 195 -32.07 -22.60 19.00
CA PRO A 195 -33.37 -22.85 19.60
C PRO A 195 -34.46 -22.57 18.56
N ALA A 196 -35.25 -23.59 18.25
CA ALA A 196 -36.45 -23.43 17.45
C ALA A 196 -37.34 -22.38 18.12
N GLY A 197 -37.43 -21.20 17.51
CA GLY A 197 -38.55 -20.29 17.76
C GLY A 197 -39.85 -21.06 17.46
N PRO A 198 -40.94 -20.76 18.18
CA PRO A 198 -42.09 -21.65 18.25
C PRO A 198 -42.63 -21.95 16.85
N GLU A 199 -42.74 -23.25 16.56
CA GLU A 199 -43.35 -23.79 15.36
C GLU A 199 -44.75 -23.18 15.19
N GLN A 200 -44.96 -22.40 14.13
CA GLN A 200 -46.29 -22.04 13.68
C GLN A 200 -46.89 -23.25 12.98
N GLU A 201 -47.59 -24.08 13.76
CA GLU A 201 -48.60 -24.99 13.22
C GLU A 201 -49.69 -24.17 12.51
N ALA A 202 -49.92 -24.51 11.24
CA ALA A 202 -50.96 -23.93 10.42
C ALA A 202 -52.35 -24.30 10.95
N THR A 203 -53.19 -23.30 11.25
CA THR A 203 -54.64 -23.39 11.05
C THR A 203 -55.25 -22.02 10.68
N PRO A 204 -56.38 -21.99 9.94
CA PRO A 204 -56.83 -20.83 9.17
C PRO A 204 -57.88 -19.96 9.89
N HIS A 205 -58.04 -18.73 9.36
CA HIS A 205 -59.13 -17.75 9.54
C HIS A 205 -59.00 -16.65 10.61
N GLY A 206 -59.21 -15.40 10.14
CA GLY A 206 -59.94 -14.37 10.89
C GLY A 206 -59.12 -13.16 11.33
N PRO A 207 -59.71 -11.94 11.36
CA PRO A 207 -59.01 -10.71 10.98
C PRO A 207 -58.35 -9.95 12.15
N ALA A 208 -57.42 -9.06 11.78
CA ALA A 208 -56.77 -8.08 12.65
C ALA A 208 -57.79 -7.25 13.47
N PRO A 209 -57.39 -6.74 14.65
CA PRO A 209 -56.87 -5.36 14.67
C PRO A 209 -55.80 -5.01 15.74
N ALA A 210 -55.08 -3.92 15.40
CA ALA A 210 -54.61 -2.80 16.24
C ALA A 210 -53.47 -2.95 17.30
N ALA A 211 -52.32 -2.41 16.90
CA ALA A 211 -51.46 -1.42 17.58
C ALA A 211 -51.16 -1.53 19.09
N SER A 212 -49.87 -1.73 19.41
CA SER A 212 -49.17 -1.12 20.55
C SER A 212 -47.67 -0.98 20.24
N ARG A 213 -47.04 0.05 20.81
CA ARG A 213 -45.78 0.68 20.40
C ARG A 213 -44.60 0.26 21.34
N PRO A 214 -43.37 0.80 21.17
CA PRO A 214 -42.11 0.07 21.07
C PRO A 214 -41.37 -0.11 22.41
N GLY A 215 -40.55 -1.15 22.51
CA GLY A 215 -39.63 -1.35 23.63
C GLY A 215 -39.12 -2.79 23.66
N ASP A 216 -37.81 -2.94 23.78
CA ASP A 216 -37.06 -4.17 24.05
C ASP A 216 -36.87 -5.13 22.86
N ALA A 217 -35.95 -4.74 21.96
CA ALA A 217 -35.17 -5.69 21.18
C ALA A 217 -33.77 -5.79 21.79
N VAL A 218 -33.56 -6.83 22.59
CA VAL A 218 -32.21 -7.29 22.99
C VAL A 218 -31.58 -7.94 21.76
N PRO A 219 -30.42 -7.48 21.25
CA PRO A 219 -29.75 -8.21 20.19
C PRO A 219 -29.12 -9.48 20.76
N ALA A 220 -29.63 -10.62 20.32
CA ALA A 220 -29.05 -11.93 20.56
C ALA A 220 -27.77 -12.08 19.72
N GLY A 221 -26.63 -11.72 20.30
CA GLY A 221 -25.31 -11.97 19.75
C GLY A 221 -24.34 -12.19 20.88
N ASN A 222 -24.15 -13.45 21.28
CA ASN A 222 -22.94 -13.97 21.96
C ASN A 222 -23.13 -15.39 22.51
N PHE A 223 -23.25 -16.37 21.62
CA PHE A 223 -23.30 -17.79 22.01
C PHE A 223 -22.08 -18.60 21.54
N LEU A 224 -21.49 -18.27 20.38
CA LEU A 224 -20.30 -18.93 19.84
C LEU A 224 -19.02 -18.53 20.60
N SER A 225 -18.90 -17.27 21.01
CA SER A 225 -17.80 -16.74 21.83
C SER A 225 -17.73 -17.38 23.22
N GLN A 226 -18.88 -17.81 23.78
CA GLN A 226 -18.93 -18.51 25.07
C GLN A 226 -18.58 -20.01 24.96
N LYS A 227 -18.87 -20.67 23.83
CA LYS A 227 -18.62 -22.12 23.69
C LYS A 227 -17.22 -22.51 23.23
N ALA A 228 -16.45 -21.59 22.65
CA ALA A 228 -15.02 -21.80 22.41
C ALA A 228 -14.23 -22.04 23.70
N ARG A 229 -14.67 -21.48 24.84
CA ARG A 229 -14.07 -21.70 26.18
C ARG A 229 -14.44 -23.04 26.81
N SER A 230 -15.61 -23.61 26.49
CA SER A 230 -16.04 -24.91 27.03
C SER A 230 -15.37 -26.12 26.36
N LEU A 231 -14.82 -25.96 25.16
CA LEU A 231 -14.12 -27.02 24.42
C LEU A 231 -12.68 -27.22 24.90
N TRP A 232 -12.06 -26.20 25.49
CA TRP A 232 -10.71 -26.29 26.10
C TRP A 232 -10.69 -27.06 27.43
N ASN A 233 -11.83 -27.16 28.12
CA ASN A 233 -11.95 -27.90 29.38
C ASN A 233 -12.09 -29.42 29.21
N TRP A 234 -12.23 -29.94 27.98
CA TRP A 234 -12.47 -31.36 27.71
C TRP A 234 -11.22 -32.17 27.32
N LEU A 235 -10.05 -31.54 27.18
CA LEU A 235 -8.78 -32.23 26.86
C LEU A 235 -7.80 -32.38 28.05
N GLY A 236 -8.27 -32.17 29.28
CA GLY A 236 -7.76 -32.82 30.50
C GLY A 236 -6.25 -32.84 30.74
N ALA A 237 -5.74 -31.81 31.40
CA ALA A 237 -4.68 -31.96 32.40
C ALA A 237 -4.90 -30.93 33.52
N ALA A 238 -5.32 -31.41 34.68
CA ALA A 238 -5.38 -30.66 35.93
C ALA A 238 -4.41 -31.33 36.92
N ASP A 239 -3.53 -30.52 37.53
CA ASP A 239 -3.23 -30.55 38.97
C ASP A 239 -2.61 -29.19 39.38
N VAL A 240 -3.02 -28.72 40.56
CA VAL A 240 -3.14 -27.34 41.08
C VAL A 240 -1.93 -27.02 42.02
N PRO A 241 -1.47 -25.74 42.21
CA PRO A 241 -2.04 -24.87 43.25
C PRO A 241 -2.26 -23.39 42.86
N ASP A 242 -3.35 -22.83 43.41
CA ASP A 242 -3.58 -21.41 43.61
C ASP A 242 -2.50 -20.81 44.53
N GLU A 243 -1.77 -19.81 44.05
CA GLU A 243 -1.30 -18.64 44.81
C GLU A 243 -0.61 -17.65 43.84
N ASP A 244 -1.15 -16.43 43.78
CA ASP A 244 -0.60 -15.25 43.11
C ASP A 244 0.51 -14.68 44.01
N PRO A 245 1.78 -14.59 43.54
CA PRO A 245 2.27 -13.27 43.17
C PRO A 245 3.39 -13.21 42.09
N ALA A 246 3.43 -12.05 41.43
CA ALA A 246 4.61 -11.34 40.92
C ALA A 246 5.34 -11.83 39.65
N TYR A 247 5.24 -10.97 38.63
CA TYR A 247 6.20 -10.69 37.54
C TYR A 247 6.85 -11.85 36.77
N GLY A 248 6.44 -11.98 35.51
CA GLY A 248 7.20 -12.64 34.44
C GLY A 248 6.86 -12.02 33.08
N ALA A 249 7.69 -11.08 32.63
CA ALA A 249 7.71 -10.60 31.26
C ALA A 249 8.16 -11.74 30.33
N TYR A 250 7.43 -12.07 29.26
CA TYR A 250 7.96 -12.64 28.02
C TYR A 250 6.91 -12.55 26.88
N ASP A 251 7.19 -12.25 25.61
CA ASP A 251 8.22 -11.39 25.01
C ASP A 251 7.92 -11.22 23.52
N ALA A 252 7.06 -10.28 23.13
CA ALA A 252 6.83 -10.05 21.71
C ALA A 252 8.03 -9.34 21.04
N ALA A 253 8.90 -8.70 21.85
CA ALA A 253 10.16 -8.09 21.43
C ALA A 253 11.35 -9.05 21.43
N ALA A 254 11.40 -10.09 22.27
CA ALA A 254 12.30 -11.23 22.09
C ALA A 254 11.77 -12.21 21.07
N ALA A 255 10.46 -12.37 20.85
CA ALA A 255 9.98 -13.12 19.68
C ALA A 255 10.41 -12.42 18.38
N ARG A 256 10.40 -11.07 18.31
CA ARG A 256 10.91 -10.30 17.15
C ARG A 256 12.42 -10.13 17.09
N ARG A 257 13.13 -10.09 18.23
CA ARG A 257 14.60 -10.15 18.27
C ARG A 257 15.09 -11.56 17.99
N GLU A 258 14.36 -12.60 18.39
CA GLU A 258 14.55 -14.00 18.00
C GLU A 258 14.20 -14.17 16.53
N GLU A 259 13.20 -13.48 15.98
CA GLU A 259 12.87 -13.57 14.56
C GLU A 259 13.91 -12.83 13.70
N LYS A 260 14.34 -11.63 14.11
CA LYS A 260 15.44 -10.89 13.46
C LYS A 260 16.78 -11.59 13.62
N GLN A 261 17.08 -12.13 14.81
CA GLN A 261 18.25 -12.98 15.03
C GLN A 261 18.12 -14.28 14.27
N ARG A 262 16.94 -14.90 14.16
CA ARG A 262 16.69 -16.06 13.29
C ARG A 262 16.94 -15.71 11.85
N LEU A 263 16.54 -14.54 11.37
CA LEU A 263 16.76 -14.12 9.99
C LEU A 263 18.24 -13.76 9.72
N GLU A 264 18.93 -13.14 10.68
CA GLU A 264 20.38 -12.88 10.59
C GLU A 264 21.22 -14.15 10.76
N GLU A 265 20.80 -15.06 11.64
CA GLU A 265 21.37 -16.39 11.84
C GLU A 265 21.10 -17.24 10.61
N LEU A 266 19.89 -17.23 10.04
CA LEU A 266 19.54 -17.92 8.79
C LEU A 266 20.33 -17.33 7.62
N ARG A 267 20.56 -16.02 7.54
CA ARG A 267 21.44 -15.39 6.55
C ARG A 267 22.89 -15.83 6.73
N ARG A 268 23.41 -15.86 7.97
CA ARG A 268 24.77 -16.32 8.27
C ARG A 268 24.92 -17.82 8.06
N GLN A 269 23.90 -18.61 8.38
CA GLN A 269 23.84 -20.05 8.22
C GLN A 269 23.73 -20.38 6.73
N MET A 270 22.95 -19.64 5.95
CA MET A 270 22.91 -19.76 4.49
C MET A 270 24.23 -19.31 3.84
N GLN A 271 24.90 -18.26 4.34
CA GLN A 271 26.25 -17.87 3.89
C GLN A 271 27.30 -18.90 4.31
N ALA A 272 27.20 -19.46 5.52
CA ALA A 272 28.12 -20.47 6.05
C ALA A 272 27.92 -21.81 5.34
N ASP A 273 26.67 -22.19 5.08
CA ASP A 273 26.30 -23.40 4.34
C ASP A 273 26.69 -23.26 2.87
N LEU A 274 26.49 -22.09 2.25
CA LEU A 274 27.04 -21.82 0.91
C LEU A 274 28.57 -21.87 0.91
N SER A 275 29.23 -21.30 1.92
CA SER A 275 30.70 -21.35 2.04
C SER A 275 31.21 -22.76 2.34
N GLY A 276 30.47 -23.55 3.12
CA GLY A 276 30.77 -24.93 3.45
C GLY A 276 30.52 -25.85 2.28
N GLN A 277 29.48 -25.62 1.49
CA GLN A 277 29.23 -26.27 0.21
C GLN A 277 30.36 -25.94 -0.78
N LEU A 278 30.81 -24.69 -0.85
CA LEU A 278 31.96 -24.30 -1.67
C LEU A 278 33.27 -24.96 -1.19
N GLN A 279 33.55 -24.99 0.11
CA GLN A 279 34.72 -25.67 0.66
C GLN A 279 34.66 -27.18 0.50
N ALA A 280 33.47 -27.78 0.61
CA ALA A 280 33.26 -29.21 0.37
C ALA A 280 33.41 -29.55 -1.12
N LEU A 281 32.97 -28.67 -2.02
CA LEU A 281 33.22 -28.78 -3.46
C LEU A 281 34.71 -28.65 -3.77
N GLU A 282 35.40 -27.66 -3.20
CA GLU A 282 36.85 -27.47 -3.36
C GLU A 282 37.65 -28.65 -2.76
N ALA A 283 37.21 -29.22 -1.63
CA ALA A 283 37.82 -30.41 -1.04
C ALA A 283 37.61 -31.64 -1.93
N ARG A 284 36.42 -31.82 -2.52
CA ARG A 284 36.12 -32.88 -3.50
C ARG A 284 36.92 -32.70 -4.79
N GLU A 285 37.12 -31.48 -5.25
CA GLU A 285 38.01 -31.17 -6.38
C GLU A 285 39.46 -31.50 -6.04
N ALA A 286 39.95 -31.14 -4.86
CA ALA A 286 41.30 -31.47 -4.42
C ALA A 286 41.52 -32.99 -4.27
N GLU A 287 40.51 -33.72 -3.79
CA GLU A 287 40.56 -35.19 -3.69
C GLU A 287 40.55 -35.86 -5.08
N ARG A 288 39.74 -35.34 -6.01
CA ARG A 288 39.79 -35.76 -7.42
C ARG A 288 41.11 -35.41 -8.10
N GLU A 289 41.73 -34.27 -7.79
CA GLU A 289 43.06 -33.95 -8.32
C GLU A 289 44.12 -34.92 -7.85
N ARG A 290 44.05 -35.35 -6.58
CA ARG A 290 44.91 -36.41 -6.05
C ARG A 290 44.64 -37.74 -6.74
N SER A 291 43.38 -38.10 -7.01
CA SER A 291 43.03 -39.32 -7.73
C SER A 291 43.58 -39.31 -9.17
N ILE A 292 43.43 -38.19 -9.89
CA ILE A 292 43.97 -37.98 -11.24
C ILE A 292 45.50 -38.07 -11.23
N ALA A 293 46.16 -37.48 -10.23
CA ALA A 293 47.61 -37.54 -10.08
C ALA A 293 48.10 -38.97 -9.80
N GLN A 294 47.38 -39.73 -8.96
CA GLN A 294 47.67 -41.13 -8.70
C GLN A 294 47.45 -42.01 -9.93
N LEU A 295 46.36 -41.80 -10.68
CA LEU A 295 46.09 -42.51 -11.93
C LEU A 295 47.20 -42.24 -12.97
N ARG A 296 47.68 -40.99 -13.07
CA ARG A 296 48.83 -40.65 -13.92
C ARG A 296 50.12 -41.34 -13.48
N ALA A 297 50.39 -41.41 -12.18
CA ALA A 297 51.56 -42.09 -11.64
C ALA A 297 51.50 -43.62 -11.87
N GLN A 298 50.33 -44.24 -11.73
CA GLN A 298 50.09 -45.65 -12.04
C GLN A 298 50.26 -45.93 -13.54
N LEU A 299 49.77 -45.04 -14.40
CA LEU A 299 49.95 -45.15 -15.85
C LEU A 299 51.43 -45.09 -16.25
N ALA A 300 52.24 -44.28 -15.55
CA ALA A 300 53.68 -44.18 -15.78
C ALA A 300 54.47 -45.43 -15.36
N GLN A 301 53.89 -46.28 -14.49
CA GLN A 301 54.48 -47.53 -14.01
C GLN A 301 53.94 -48.77 -14.73
N ALA A 302 52.83 -48.65 -15.46
CA ALA A 302 52.20 -49.75 -16.17
C ALA A 302 52.93 -50.07 -17.50
N PRO A 303 53.18 -51.35 -17.83
CA PRO A 303 53.77 -51.73 -19.11
C PRO A 303 52.83 -51.36 -20.27
N THR A 304 53.39 -50.67 -21.28
CA THR A 304 52.70 -49.88 -22.33
C THR A 304 51.74 -50.63 -23.26
N VAL A 305 51.54 -51.94 -23.09
CA VAL A 305 50.78 -52.80 -24.04
C VAL A 305 49.67 -53.62 -23.34
N ALA A 306 49.47 -53.47 -22.03
CA ALA A 306 48.46 -54.25 -21.29
C ALA A 306 47.05 -53.64 -21.43
N ALA A 307 46.01 -54.49 -21.53
CA ALA A 307 44.60 -54.07 -21.59
C ALA A 307 44.17 -53.16 -20.42
N ASP A 308 44.84 -53.31 -19.27
CA ASP A 308 44.64 -52.49 -18.08
C ASP A 308 45.05 -51.03 -18.30
N ALA A 309 46.06 -50.76 -19.15
CA ALA A 309 46.49 -49.40 -19.47
C ALA A 309 45.44 -48.65 -20.29
N THR A 310 44.78 -49.33 -21.24
CA THR A 310 43.72 -48.74 -22.07
C THR A 310 42.46 -48.41 -21.25
N ALA A 311 42.13 -49.25 -20.26
CA ALA A 311 41.02 -49.02 -19.33
C ALA A 311 41.31 -47.84 -18.38
N LEU A 312 42.54 -47.72 -17.88
CA LEU A 312 42.98 -46.59 -17.06
C LEU A 312 42.99 -45.27 -17.84
N VAL A 313 43.43 -45.26 -19.10
CA VAL A 313 43.37 -44.08 -19.98
C VAL A 313 41.92 -43.64 -20.20
N SER A 314 41.02 -44.58 -20.43
CA SER A 314 39.59 -44.28 -20.66
C SER A 314 38.92 -43.69 -19.41
N ARG A 315 39.22 -44.22 -18.22
CA ARG A 315 38.76 -43.65 -16.93
C ARG A 315 39.33 -42.26 -16.69
N LEU A 316 40.62 -42.05 -16.96
CA LEU A 316 41.26 -40.74 -16.81
C LEU A 316 40.58 -39.69 -17.71
N HIS A 317 40.27 -40.04 -18.97
CA HIS A 317 39.55 -39.14 -19.89
C HIS A 317 38.09 -38.87 -19.50
N ALA A 318 37.42 -39.82 -18.84
CA ALA A 318 36.07 -39.61 -18.33
C ALA A 318 36.07 -38.65 -17.13
N GLU A 319 36.92 -38.93 -16.12
CA GLU A 319 37.12 -38.08 -14.94
C GLU A 319 37.54 -36.65 -15.33
N THR A 320 38.42 -36.52 -16.33
CA THR A 320 38.87 -35.20 -16.81
C THR A 320 37.73 -34.41 -17.48
N ARG A 321 36.82 -35.07 -18.21
CA ARG A 321 35.68 -34.41 -18.88
C ARG A 321 34.61 -33.99 -17.87
N GLU A 322 34.29 -34.85 -16.90
CA GLU A 322 33.35 -34.50 -15.84
C GLU A 322 33.87 -33.35 -14.99
N LYS A 323 35.17 -33.35 -14.63
CA LYS A 323 35.81 -32.23 -13.93
C LYS A 323 35.62 -30.93 -14.71
N ALA A 324 35.94 -30.92 -16.00
CA ALA A 324 35.78 -29.73 -16.84
C ALA A 324 34.31 -29.25 -16.93
N SER A 325 33.32 -30.17 -16.96
CA SER A 325 31.90 -29.77 -16.96
C SER A 325 31.42 -29.19 -15.63
N LEU A 326 31.93 -29.69 -14.50
CA LEU A 326 31.56 -29.24 -13.18
C LEU A 326 32.18 -27.87 -12.88
N GLU A 327 33.45 -27.68 -13.24
CA GLU A 327 34.14 -26.39 -13.17
C GLU A 327 33.43 -25.33 -14.02
N ALA A 328 32.99 -25.69 -15.23
CA ALA A 328 32.21 -24.79 -16.09
C ALA A 328 30.85 -24.40 -15.46
N ALA A 329 30.15 -25.34 -14.83
CA ALA A 329 28.88 -25.06 -14.14
C ALA A 329 29.06 -24.19 -12.90
N MET A 330 30.12 -24.44 -12.11
CA MET A 330 30.48 -23.59 -10.96
C MET A 330 30.90 -22.19 -11.40
N GLN A 331 31.68 -22.07 -12.48
CA GLN A 331 32.03 -20.76 -13.03
C GLN A 331 30.81 -20.03 -13.59
N ALA A 332 29.86 -20.72 -14.23
CA ALA A 332 28.62 -20.12 -14.69
C ALA A 332 27.76 -19.62 -13.53
N SER A 333 27.60 -20.41 -12.46
CA SER A 333 26.86 -20.03 -11.26
C SER A 333 27.51 -18.86 -10.51
N ARG A 334 28.84 -18.87 -10.35
CA ARG A 334 29.62 -17.75 -9.79
C ARG A 334 29.53 -16.50 -10.68
N ALA A 335 29.53 -16.67 -12.00
CA ALA A 335 29.39 -15.56 -12.95
C ALA A 335 27.99 -14.95 -12.90
N GLU A 336 26.93 -15.75 -12.74
CA GLU A 336 25.54 -15.28 -12.60
C GLU A 336 25.32 -14.53 -11.28
N SER A 337 25.80 -15.09 -10.17
CA SER A 337 25.72 -14.42 -8.87
C SER A 337 26.59 -13.15 -8.83
N ALA A 338 27.78 -13.17 -9.44
CA ALA A 338 28.58 -11.96 -9.63
C ALA A 338 27.95 -10.97 -10.62
N ALA A 339 27.13 -11.42 -11.58
CA ALA A 339 26.41 -10.54 -12.49
C ALA A 339 25.24 -9.85 -11.77
N ARG A 340 24.46 -10.57 -10.95
CA ARG A 340 23.42 -9.97 -10.10
C ARG A 340 24.01 -9.00 -9.08
N ASN A 341 25.12 -9.36 -8.44
CA ASN A 341 25.79 -8.44 -7.53
C ASN A 341 26.35 -7.23 -8.27
N ARG A 342 26.93 -7.40 -9.46
CA ARG A 342 27.35 -6.26 -10.30
C ARG A 342 26.19 -5.43 -10.80
N GLU A 343 25.01 -6.00 -11.03
CA GLU A 343 23.80 -5.26 -11.41
C GLU A 343 23.28 -4.44 -10.23
N LEU A 344 23.29 -5.02 -9.02
CA LEU A 344 22.98 -4.31 -7.78
C LEU A 344 23.99 -3.20 -7.51
N ASP A 345 25.29 -3.47 -7.65
CA ASP A 345 26.36 -2.49 -7.50
C ASP A 345 26.29 -1.42 -8.59
N ALA A 346 25.93 -1.77 -9.84
CA ALA A 346 25.73 -0.82 -10.92
C ALA A 346 24.52 0.07 -10.65
N LYS A 347 23.43 -0.47 -10.09
CA LYS A 347 22.27 0.34 -9.66
C LYS A 347 22.67 1.29 -8.52
N ILE A 348 23.43 0.80 -7.54
CA ILE A 348 23.95 1.61 -6.43
C ILE A 348 24.93 2.69 -6.93
N GLN A 349 25.82 2.38 -7.88
CA GLN A 349 26.76 3.34 -8.48
C GLN A 349 26.08 4.32 -9.44
N GLN A 350 25.06 3.90 -10.16
CA GLN A 350 24.28 4.75 -11.06
C GLN A 350 23.45 5.75 -10.25
N LEU A 351 22.90 5.30 -9.10
CA LEU A 351 22.33 6.18 -8.07
C LEU A 351 23.38 7.14 -7.52
N GLY A 352 24.60 6.67 -7.25
CA GLY A 352 25.73 7.51 -6.82
C GLY A 352 26.19 8.57 -7.84
N GLN A 353 26.28 8.23 -9.13
CA GLN A 353 26.67 9.16 -10.20
C GLN A 353 25.58 10.19 -10.53
N LEU A 354 24.31 9.81 -10.36
CA LEU A 354 23.18 10.74 -10.44
C LEU A 354 23.24 11.75 -9.29
N LEU A 355 23.52 11.29 -8.07
CA LEU A 355 23.79 12.15 -6.91
C LEU A 355 24.97 13.11 -7.14
N GLU A 356 26.02 12.68 -7.86
CA GLU A 356 27.23 13.49 -8.13
C GLU A 356 27.05 14.53 -9.26
N ARG A 357 26.31 14.21 -10.33
CA ARG A 357 25.98 15.16 -11.42
C ARG A 357 25.01 16.25 -11.00
N LEU A 358 24.12 15.94 -10.06
CA LEU A 358 23.19 16.90 -9.44
C LEU A 358 23.88 17.84 -8.44
N ASN A 359 25.19 17.71 -8.24
CA ASN A 359 26.03 18.57 -7.40
C ASN A 359 26.99 19.47 -8.20
N THR A 360 26.99 19.44 -9.54
CA THR A 360 27.77 20.36 -10.39
C THR A 360 26.87 21.42 -11.05
N PRO A 361 27.04 22.74 -10.78
CA PRO A 361 26.12 23.77 -11.28
C PRO A 361 26.57 24.37 -12.63
N VAL A 362 25.64 24.64 -13.57
CA VAL A 362 25.74 25.81 -14.48
C VAL A 362 24.36 26.44 -14.71
N ALA A 363 24.22 27.57 -14.03
CA ALA A 363 23.21 28.63 -14.03
C ALA A 363 22.33 28.83 -15.28
N THR A 364 21.02 28.81 -15.00
CA THR A 364 19.97 29.63 -15.60
C THR A 364 20.00 31.07 -15.06
N ALA A 365 19.43 32.03 -15.80
CA ALA A 365 18.35 32.90 -15.29
C ALA A 365 17.83 33.82 -16.43
N THR A 366 16.53 33.94 -16.77
CA THR A 366 15.39 34.63 -16.10
C THR A 366 15.68 36.11 -15.76
N ALA A 367 14.78 37.12 -15.82
CA ALA A 367 13.31 37.24 -15.98
C ALA A 367 12.85 38.72 -16.23
N ALA A 368 11.59 38.89 -16.70
CA ALA A 368 10.47 39.86 -16.37
C ALA A 368 10.69 41.40 -16.14
N PRO A 369 9.69 42.29 -15.77
CA PRO A 369 8.18 42.32 -15.84
C PRO A 369 7.47 43.72 -16.14
N GLN A 370 6.12 43.71 -16.44
CA GLN A 370 4.95 44.62 -16.08
C GLN A 370 4.89 46.20 -16.26
N PRO A 371 3.75 46.96 -16.04
CA PRO A 371 2.30 46.82 -16.39
C PRO A 371 1.48 48.15 -16.78
N ALA A 372 0.15 48.01 -17.05
CA ALA A 372 -1.04 48.90 -16.77
C ALA A 372 -1.85 49.60 -17.93
N GLY A 373 -3.21 49.46 -17.93
CA GLY A 373 -4.17 50.42 -18.55
C GLY A 373 -5.55 49.95 -19.11
N ALA A 374 -6.64 50.14 -18.33
CA ALA A 374 -8.10 50.42 -18.54
C ALA A 374 -9.00 49.95 -19.74
N ALA A 375 -10.30 49.80 -19.39
CA ALA A 375 -11.56 49.29 -19.99
C ALA A 375 -12.17 49.95 -21.29
N PRO A 376 -13.26 49.37 -21.89
CA PRO A 376 -13.62 49.38 -23.34
C PRO A 376 -14.88 50.25 -23.68
N PRO A 377 -15.51 50.28 -24.91
CA PRO A 377 -16.33 49.16 -25.45
C PRO A 377 -16.47 49.00 -27.01
N ALA A 378 -16.82 47.77 -27.39
CA ALA A 378 -17.78 47.28 -28.42
C ALA A 378 -17.74 47.65 -29.94
N ALA A 379 -17.53 46.56 -30.72
CA ALA A 379 -18.26 46.12 -31.93
C ALA A 379 -17.92 46.72 -33.33
N PRO A 380 -18.26 46.03 -34.44
CA PRO A 380 -17.74 44.71 -34.85
C PRO A 380 -17.34 44.68 -36.36
N ALA A 381 -16.96 43.48 -36.84
CA ALA A 381 -16.79 43.09 -38.25
C ALA A 381 -15.53 43.65 -38.94
N THR A 382 -14.74 42.93 -39.73
CA THR A 382 -14.93 41.68 -40.47
C THR A 382 -13.52 41.26 -40.90
N GLU A 383 -13.18 39.97 -40.83
CA GLU A 383 -12.05 39.45 -41.60
C GLU A 383 -12.35 39.61 -43.10
N PRO A 384 -11.31 39.80 -43.94
CA PRO A 384 -10.83 38.61 -44.63
C PRO A 384 -9.30 38.51 -44.71
N SER A 385 -8.82 37.28 -44.49
CA SER A 385 -7.84 36.55 -45.29
C SER A 385 -6.54 37.25 -45.74
N GLN A 386 -5.43 36.79 -45.14
CA GLN A 386 -4.21 36.21 -45.75
C GLN A 386 -4.02 36.27 -47.30
N PRO A 387 -2.79 36.17 -47.87
CA PRO A 387 -1.51 35.79 -47.24
C PRO A 387 -0.25 36.55 -47.76
N ALA A 388 0.90 36.13 -47.22
CA ALA A 388 2.18 35.94 -47.93
C ALA A 388 3.15 37.13 -48.15
N ARG A 389 4.26 37.04 -47.39
CA ARG A 389 5.67 37.03 -47.87
C ARG A 389 6.16 38.24 -48.67
N LYS A 390 7.12 39.00 -48.12
CA LYS A 390 8.59 38.80 -48.24
C LYS A 390 9.34 40.11 -47.93
N GLN A 391 10.53 39.95 -47.32
CA GLN A 391 11.71 40.83 -47.45
C GLN A 391 11.57 42.19 -46.71
N THR A 392 12.56 42.79 -46.05
CA THR A 392 14.03 42.68 -46.08
C THR A 392 14.57 43.62 -45.00
N GLU A 393 15.76 43.29 -44.48
CA GLU A 393 16.82 44.21 -44.05
C GLU A 393 16.68 45.10 -42.79
N SER A 394 17.76 45.06 -42.01
CA SER A 394 18.06 45.85 -40.81
C SER A 394 18.27 47.34 -41.10
N PRO A 395 18.10 48.21 -40.08
CA PRO A 395 18.91 49.40 -39.94
C PRO A 395 19.93 49.21 -38.81
N SER A 396 21.18 49.47 -39.19
CA SER A 396 22.40 49.32 -38.44
C SER A 396 22.55 50.38 -37.34
N SER A 397 23.33 49.98 -36.34
CA SER A 397 24.32 50.76 -35.59
C SER A 397 24.46 52.22 -36.04
N HIS A 398 24.33 53.19 -35.12
CA HIS A 398 25.09 54.46 -35.18
C HIS A 398 24.89 55.39 -33.97
N LYS A 399 23.96 55.09 -33.04
CA LYS A 399 23.69 55.97 -31.87
C LYS A 399 24.27 55.50 -30.53
N TRP A 400 24.57 54.21 -30.38
CA TRP A 400 25.18 53.65 -29.15
C TRP A 400 26.71 53.75 -29.10
N GLN A 401 27.36 53.96 -30.24
CA GLN A 401 28.82 54.14 -30.31
C GLN A 401 29.31 55.50 -29.78
N LYS A 402 28.40 56.44 -29.45
CA LYS A 402 28.78 57.77 -28.94
C LYS A 402 28.64 57.94 -27.42
N LEU A 403 27.85 57.12 -26.72
CA LEU A 403 27.74 57.16 -25.26
C LEU A 403 28.77 56.27 -24.55
N ALA A 404 29.37 55.30 -25.25
CA ALA A 404 30.43 54.43 -24.70
C ALA A 404 31.83 55.08 -24.61
N LYS A 405 32.04 56.28 -25.19
CA LYS A 405 33.37 56.93 -25.24
C LYS A 405 33.74 57.80 -24.04
N GLY A 406 32.78 58.18 -23.18
CA GLY A 406 33.04 59.01 -21.99
C GLY A 406 33.42 58.20 -20.74
N TYR A 407 32.78 57.06 -20.54
CA TYR A 407 33.00 56.21 -19.34
C TYR A 407 34.24 55.32 -19.44
N TRP A 408 34.75 55.07 -20.65
CA TRP A 408 35.90 54.19 -20.90
C TRP A 408 37.27 54.87 -20.65
N LEU A 409 37.32 56.19 -20.57
CA LEU A 409 38.55 56.96 -20.29
C LEU A 409 38.85 57.11 -18.78
N HIS A 410 37.86 56.90 -17.91
CA HIS A 410 38.08 56.89 -16.46
C HIS A 410 38.39 55.48 -15.90
N LEU A 411 37.79 54.41 -16.46
CA LEU A 411 38.13 53.04 -16.05
C LEU A 411 39.53 52.60 -16.54
N SER A 412 39.98 53.08 -17.71
CA SER A 412 41.31 52.70 -18.25
C SER A 412 42.50 53.26 -17.47
N ARG A 413 42.32 54.30 -16.63
CA ARG A 413 43.38 54.77 -15.72
C ARG A 413 43.53 53.92 -14.45
N VAL A 414 42.42 53.43 -13.89
CA VAL A 414 42.44 52.59 -12.67
C VAL A 414 42.90 51.16 -13.00
N VAL A 415 42.46 50.61 -14.14
CA VAL A 415 42.86 49.27 -14.61
C VAL A 415 44.36 49.20 -14.94
N ARG A 416 44.97 50.31 -15.39
CA ARG A 416 46.40 50.36 -15.72
C ARG A 416 47.32 50.52 -14.50
N GLN A 417 46.82 51.07 -13.39
CA GLN A 417 47.64 51.28 -12.18
C GLN A 417 47.47 50.20 -11.10
N ARG A 418 46.31 49.51 -11.02
CA ARG A 418 46.08 48.43 -10.04
C ARG A 418 45.16 47.32 -10.59
N PRO A 419 45.66 46.41 -11.45
CA PRO A 419 44.84 45.39 -12.13
C PRO A 419 44.14 44.42 -11.15
N ARG A 420 44.74 44.19 -9.97
CA ARG A 420 44.15 43.33 -8.93
C ARG A 420 42.88 43.90 -8.31
N VAL A 421 42.76 45.23 -8.17
CA VAL A 421 41.59 45.87 -7.56
C VAL A 421 40.41 45.91 -8.53
N ALA A 422 40.68 46.15 -9.81
CA ALA A 422 39.66 46.09 -10.85
C ALA A 422 39.06 44.68 -11.01
N ALA A 423 39.90 43.64 -10.90
CA ALA A 423 39.45 42.25 -10.90
C ALA A 423 38.53 41.94 -9.70
N VAL A 424 38.88 42.42 -8.50
CA VAL A 424 38.09 42.21 -7.27
C VAL A 424 36.75 42.94 -7.32
N VAL A 425 36.71 44.17 -7.84
CA VAL A 425 35.45 44.93 -7.97
C VAL A 425 34.51 44.30 -9.00
N LEU A 426 35.05 43.81 -10.13
CA LEU A 426 34.25 43.09 -11.12
C LEU A 426 33.73 41.75 -10.57
N LEU A 427 34.52 41.05 -9.76
CA LEU A 427 34.09 39.84 -9.04
C LEU A 427 32.97 40.17 -8.04
N LEU A 428 33.11 41.23 -7.25
CA LEU A 428 32.09 41.67 -6.28
C LEU A 428 30.78 42.11 -6.96
N CYS A 429 30.85 42.87 -8.05
CA CYS A 429 29.65 43.23 -8.82
C CYS A 429 28.98 42.00 -9.45
N GLY A 430 29.76 41.01 -9.90
CA GLY A 430 29.24 39.73 -10.38
C GLY A 430 28.52 38.92 -9.31
N VAL A 431 29.09 38.88 -8.09
CA VAL A 431 28.48 38.20 -6.93
C VAL A 431 27.19 38.91 -6.51
N VAL A 432 27.17 40.24 -6.46
CA VAL A 432 25.96 41.00 -6.09
C VAL A 432 24.84 40.83 -7.13
N ALA A 433 25.17 40.87 -8.43
CA ALA A 433 24.22 40.61 -9.51
C ALA A 433 23.67 39.17 -9.49
N TRP A 434 24.51 38.20 -9.12
CA TRP A 434 24.10 36.80 -8.91
C TRP A 434 23.15 36.67 -7.70
N THR A 435 23.44 37.33 -6.58
CA THR A 435 22.60 37.27 -5.37
C THR A 435 21.24 37.93 -5.52
N LEU A 436 21.12 39.00 -6.32
CA LEU A 436 19.83 39.67 -6.57
C LEU A 436 18.93 38.91 -7.55
N GLY A 437 19.48 38.01 -8.37
CA GLY A 437 18.70 37.17 -9.30
C GLY A 437 18.03 35.94 -8.67
N HIS A 438 18.35 35.60 -7.42
CA HIS A 438 17.80 34.46 -6.68
C HIS A 438 16.77 34.85 -5.60
N LEU A 439 16.35 36.12 -5.55
CA LEU A 439 15.37 36.63 -4.59
C LEU A 439 14.12 37.12 -5.33
N GLY A 440 13.19 36.22 -5.68
CA GLY A 440 11.83 36.61 -6.09
C GLY A 440 11.19 35.88 -7.28
N GLY A 441 11.45 34.59 -7.50
CA GLY A 441 10.67 33.78 -8.44
C GLY A 441 9.40 33.22 -7.78
N SER A 442 8.25 33.33 -8.45
CA SER A 442 7.07 32.53 -8.08
C SER A 442 7.32 31.07 -8.40
N SER A 443 7.02 30.16 -7.47
CA SER A 443 7.20 28.71 -7.64
C SER A 443 6.60 28.23 -8.97
N PRO A 444 7.28 27.33 -9.71
CA PRO A 444 6.77 26.82 -10.97
C PRO A 444 5.38 26.18 -10.82
N VAL A 445 4.53 26.31 -11.83
CA VAL A 445 3.17 25.74 -11.82
C VAL A 445 3.11 24.48 -12.68
N PRO A 446 2.39 23.43 -12.26
CA PRO A 446 2.28 22.21 -13.05
C PRO A 446 1.53 22.49 -14.35
N PHE A 447 2.05 21.96 -15.46
CA PHE A 447 1.37 21.97 -16.76
C PHE A 447 1.38 20.57 -17.35
N GLN A 448 0.41 20.28 -18.21
CA GLN A 448 0.30 19.00 -18.89
C GLN A 448 0.53 19.17 -20.39
N GLU A 449 1.37 18.30 -20.95
CA GLU A 449 1.66 18.23 -22.39
C GLU A 449 1.76 16.76 -22.80
N ASN A 450 1.03 16.37 -23.85
CA ASN A 450 0.99 14.99 -24.37
C ASN A 450 0.66 13.93 -23.30
N GLY A 451 -0.22 14.27 -22.34
CA GLY A 451 -0.62 13.38 -21.25
C GLY A 451 0.42 13.24 -20.13
N ARG A 452 1.53 13.97 -20.19
CA ARG A 452 2.59 13.98 -19.18
C ARG A 452 2.64 15.33 -18.48
N TRP A 453 3.07 15.33 -17.24
CA TRP A 453 3.17 16.52 -16.41
C TRP A 453 4.59 17.05 -16.33
N GLY A 454 4.71 18.37 -16.36
CA GLY A 454 5.93 19.15 -16.14
C GLY A 454 5.59 20.41 -15.34
N TYR A 455 6.52 21.34 -15.23
CA TYR A 455 6.31 22.61 -14.54
C TYR A 455 6.79 23.78 -15.36
N ALA A 456 6.05 24.89 -15.32
CA ALA A 456 6.32 26.09 -16.07
C ALA A 456 6.49 27.30 -15.14
N ASP A 457 7.28 28.28 -15.56
CA ASP A 457 7.41 29.55 -14.85
C ASP A 457 6.16 30.42 -15.02
N ALA A 458 6.14 31.58 -14.36
CA ALA A 458 5.05 32.56 -14.49
C ALA A 458 4.87 33.11 -15.91
N GLN A 459 5.82 32.89 -16.82
CA GLN A 459 5.72 33.25 -18.23
C GLN A 459 5.21 32.10 -19.11
N GLY A 460 4.85 30.96 -18.51
CA GLY A 460 4.36 29.77 -19.20
C GLY A 460 5.45 28.98 -19.91
N LYS A 461 6.72 29.28 -19.65
CA LYS A 461 7.85 28.53 -20.21
C LYS A 461 8.13 27.33 -19.31
N ALA A 462 8.21 26.14 -19.92
CA ALA A 462 8.57 24.92 -19.20
C ALA A 462 9.94 25.06 -18.52
N VAL A 463 9.94 25.02 -17.19
CA VAL A 463 11.12 24.95 -16.31
C VAL A 463 11.51 23.48 -16.13
N ILE A 464 10.51 22.62 -15.92
CA ILE A 464 10.66 21.18 -15.81
C ILE A 464 9.85 20.55 -16.95
N PRO A 465 10.49 19.79 -17.86
CA PRO A 465 9.80 19.24 -19.03
C PRO A 465 8.74 18.22 -18.64
N ALA A 466 7.68 18.13 -19.45
CA ALA A 466 6.58 17.19 -19.25
C ALA A 466 7.04 15.73 -19.38
N ARG A 467 7.30 15.08 -18.24
CA ARG A 467 7.83 13.70 -18.19
C ARG A 467 7.23 12.83 -17.10
N PHE A 468 6.41 13.40 -16.22
CA PHE A 468 5.81 12.70 -15.08
C PHE A 468 4.41 12.22 -15.42
N THR A 469 3.98 11.11 -14.81
CA THR A 469 2.61 10.62 -14.89
C THR A 469 1.68 11.39 -13.95
N THR A 470 2.23 11.90 -12.85
CA THR A 470 1.52 12.72 -11.86
C THR A 470 2.44 13.82 -11.36
N ALA A 471 1.89 15.00 -11.09
CA ALA A 471 2.63 16.14 -10.53
C ALA A 471 1.70 16.98 -9.65
N SER A 472 2.10 17.21 -8.41
CA SER A 472 1.41 18.13 -7.50
C SER A 472 1.99 19.55 -7.61
N PRO A 473 1.26 20.60 -7.18
CA PRO A 473 1.83 21.94 -7.06
C PRO A 473 3.00 21.98 -6.08
N PHE A 474 3.92 22.93 -6.27
CA PHE A 474 4.99 23.17 -5.30
C PHE A 474 4.42 23.70 -3.98
N GLN A 475 4.84 23.09 -2.88
CA GLN A 475 4.57 23.49 -1.51
C GLN A 475 5.90 23.55 -0.76
N ALA A 476 6.20 24.70 -0.14
CA ALA A 476 7.49 24.94 0.55
C ALA A 476 8.73 24.56 -0.29
N GLY A 477 8.69 24.83 -1.59
CA GLY A 477 9.78 24.54 -2.52
C GLY A 477 9.90 23.08 -2.96
N ARG A 478 8.91 22.22 -2.66
CA ARG A 478 8.90 20.80 -3.08
C ARG A 478 7.58 20.40 -3.71
N ALA A 479 7.62 19.46 -4.65
CA ALA A 479 6.43 18.88 -5.24
C ALA A 479 6.51 17.35 -5.29
N VAL A 480 5.43 16.67 -4.94
CA VAL A 480 5.28 15.22 -5.17
C VAL A 480 5.07 14.99 -6.65
N VAL A 481 5.88 14.11 -7.23
CA VAL A 481 5.77 13.67 -8.63
C VAL A 481 5.76 12.15 -8.69
N ALA A 482 5.15 11.60 -9.73
CA ALA A 482 5.22 10.18 -10.04
C ALA A 482 5.71 9.96 -11.47
N ARG A 483 6.47 8.89 -11.67
CA ARG A 483 6.87 8.39 -12.98
C ARG A 483 6.87 6.88 -12.91
N ASP A 484 6.20 6.25 -13.88
CA ASP A 484 6.12 4.79 -13.99
C ASP A 484 5.63 4.10 -12.71
N GLY A 485 4.71 4.76 -11.99
CA GLY A 485 4.11 4.25 -10.74
C GLY A 485 4.90 4.53 -9.47
N ALA A 486 6.14 5.02 -9.57
CA ALA A 486 6.96 5.37 -8.41
C ALA A 486 6.90 6.87 -8.08
N PHE A 487 6.72 7.18 -6.81
CA PHE A 487 6.58 8.53 -6.27
C PHE A 487 7.86 9.04 -5.61
N GLY A 488 8.09 10.34 -5.70
CA GLY A 488 9.23 11.05 -5.11
C GLY A 488 8.96 12.55 -4.97
N PHE A 489 9.92 13.28 -4.42
CA PHE A 489 9.87 14.74 -4.31
C PHE A 489 10.82 15.40 -5.29
N LEU A 490 10.34 16.46 -5.93
CA LEU A 490 11.12 17.35 -6.77
C LEU A 490 11.27 18.72 -6.08
N ASP A 491 12.39 19.39 -6.25
CA ASP A 491 12.53 20.83 -5.97
C ASP A 491 12.10 21.70 -7.16
N GLU A 492 12.00 23.01 -6.95
CA GLU A 492 11.55 23.99 -7.97
C GLU A 492 12.47 24.03 -9.20
N ASP A 493 13.71 23.58 -9.05
CA ASP A 493 14.70 23.50 -10.13
C ASP A 493 14.61 22.18 -10.92
N GLY A 494 13.79 21.23 -10.47
CA GLY A 494 13.56 19.98 -11.16
C GLY A 494 14.38 18.80 -10.67
N LYS A 495 15.12 18.97 -9.57
CA LYS A 495 15.98 17.94 -8.97
C LYS A 495 15.18 17.09 -7.99
N GLU A 496 15.41 15.80 -8.05
CA GLU A 496 14.79 14.83 -7.15
C GLU A 496 15.43 15.01 -5.75
N VAL A 497 14.66 15.58 -4.82
CA VAL A 497 15.00 15.68 -3.39
C VAL A 497 14.82 14.33 -2.72
N VAL A 498 13.77 13.62 -3.11
CA VAL A 498 13.52 12.22 -2.72
C VAL A 498 13.36 11.42 -4.01
N PRO A 499 14.15 10.35 -4.20
CA PRO A 499 14.07 9.52 -5.40
C PRO A 499 12.67 8.97 -5.63
N LEU A 500 12.31 8.77 -6.90
CA LEU A 500 11.06 8.11 -7.27
C LEU A 500 11.20 6.61 -6.99
N ALA A 501 10.92 6.20 -5.76
CA ALA A 501 11.12 4.83 -5.26
C ALA A 501 9.95 4.30 -4.42
N TYR A 502 8.94 5.12 -4.13
CA TYR A 502 7.84 4.80 -3.23
C TYR A 502 6.56 4.47 -4.01
N ASP A 503 5.74 3.55 -3.50
CA ASP A 503 4.47 3.17 -4.14
C ASP A 503 3.38 4.24 -3.93
N ALA A 504 3.52 5.03 -2.87
CA ALA A 504 2.75 6.24 -2.63
C ALA A 504 3.58 7.20 -1.76
N LEU A 505 3.39 8.50 -1.95
CA LEU A 505 4.06 9.53 -1.18
C LEU A 505 3.12 10.72 -0.97
N ASN A 506 2.85 11.04 0.29
CA ASN A 506 2.06 12.22 0.65
C ASN A 506 2.94 13.47 0.67
N PRO A 507 2.38 14.68 0.45
CA PRO A 507 3.08 15.93 0.73
C PRO A 507 3.58 15.98 2.18
N TYR A 508 4.59 16.84 2.43
CA TYR A 508 5.07 17.05 3.79
C TYR A 508 3.95 17.61 4.68
N ALA A 509 3.72 16.93 5.79
CA ALA A 509 2.84 17.37 6.85
C ALA A 509 3.73 17.79 8.03
N GLY A 510 3.95 19.10 8.15
CA GLY A 510 5.02 19.62 8.99
C GLY A 510 6.40 19.25 8.43
N ARG A 511 7.17 18.46 9.18
CA ARG A 511 8.57 18.13 8.86
C ARG A 511 8.75 16.76 8.20
N TYR A 512 7.67 15.99 8.08
CA TYR A 512 7.76 14.62 7.60
C TYR A 512 6.69 14.34 6.55
N ALA A 513 7.04 13.53 5.57
CA ALA A 513 6.13 13.03 4.54
C ALA A 513 5.90 11.54 4.76
N ARG A 514 4.64 11.10 4.78
CA ARG A 514 4.32 9.67 4.87
C ARG A 514 4.52 9.02 3.51
N ALA A 515 5.21 7.89 3.50
CA ALA A 515 5.48 7.12 2.31
C ALA A 515 5.00 5.66 2.48
N ARG A 516 4.62 5.03 1.38
CA ARG A 516 4.25 3.61 1.33
C ARG A 516 5.28 2.82 0.54
N VAL A 517 5.70 1.70 1.10
CA VAL A 517 6.62 0.74 0.49
C VAL A 517 6.01 -0.65 0.66
N GLY A 518 5.53 -1.25 -0.43
CA GLY A 518 4.70 -2.44 -0.43
C GLY A 518 3.44 -2.26 0.41
N ASP A 519 3.31 -3.09 1.44
CA ASP A 519 2.19 -3.11 2.38
C ASP A 519 2.48 -2.35 3.69
N ALA A 520 3.64 -1.69 3.78
CA ALA A 520 4.08 -0.97 4.97
C ALA A 520 4.20 0.53 4.73
N TYR A 521 4.14 1.28 5.83
CA TYR A 521 4.26 2.73 5.86
C TYR A 521 5.54 3.14 6.57
N THR A 522 6.17 4.20 6.07
CA THR A 522 7.34 4.84 6.66
C THR A 522 7.18 6.35 6.52
N TYR A 523 8.16 7.12 7.01
CA TYR A 523 8.19 8.57 6.88
C TYR A 523 9.54 9.02 6.34
N ILE A 524 9.51 10.15 5.63
CA ILE A 524 10.67 10.78 5.04
C ILE A 524 10.82 12.16 5.67
N ASP A 525 12.02 12.49 6.13
CA ASP A 525 12.32 13.77 6.75
C ASP A 525 12.63 14.88 5.72
N GLU A 526 12.82 16.10 6.20
CA GLU A 526 13.15 17.24 5.35
C GLU A 526 14.48 17.07 4.61
N ALA A 527 15.40 16.23 5.08
CA ALA A 527 16.63 15.92 4.36
C ALA A 527 16.40 14.92 3.21
N GLY A 528 15.22 14.30 3.15
CA GLY A 528 14.90 13.22 2.22
C GLY A 528 15.33 11.85 2.74
N GLU A 529 15.69 11.74 4.02
CA GLU A 529 16.07 10.49 4.66
C GLU A 529 14.82 9.76 5.17
N GLU A 530 14.77 8.47 4.89
CA GLU A 530 13.70 7.58 5.33
C GLU A 530 13.91 7.15 6.79
N PHE A 531 12.82 7.00 7.53
CA PHE A 531 12.85 6.45 8.88
C PHE A 531 13.31 4.98 8.84
N ASP A 532 14.01 4.55 9.89
CA ASP A 532 14.49 3.18 10.02
C ASP A 532 13.42 2.18 10.47
N HIS A 533 12.17 2.63 10.59
CA HIS A 533 11.03 1.88 11.09
C HIS A 533 9.87 1.88 10.11
N TYR A 534 9.27 0.70 9.95
CA TYR A 534 8.08 0.49 9.13
C TYR A 534 6.89 0.14 10.01
N TYR A 535 5.74 0.67 9.63
CA TYR A 535 4.48 0.55 10.35
C TYR A 535 3.45 -0.17 9.46
N PHE A 536 2.54 -0.93 10.08
CA PHE A 536 1.43 -1.57 9.36
C PHE A 536 0.43 -0.53 8.84
N ASN A 537 0.30 0.58 9.57
CA ASN A 537 -0.47 1.74 9.17
C ASN A 537 0.12 2.98 9.86
N GLY A 538 -0.16 4.17 9.33
CA GLY A 538 0.23 5.41 9.97
C GLY A 538 -0.50 6.59 9.34
N LEU A 539 -0.73 7.65 10.12
CA LEU A 539 -1.33 8.90 9.65
C LEU A 539 -0.24 9.93 9.34
N ASP A 540 -0.60 10.97 8.59
CA ASP A 540 0.31 12.09 8.34
C ASP A 540 0.60 12.84 9.66
N PHE A 541 1.80 13.42 9.77
CA PHE A 541 2.17 14.22 10.94
C PHE A 541 1.29 15.46 11.07
N ALA A 542 0.69 15.64 12.24
CA ALA A 542 -0.10 16.81 12.59
C ALA A 542 0.35 17.32 13.96
N GLU A 543 0.60 18.64 14.06
CA GLU A 543 1.05 19.30 15.30
C GLU A 543 2.31 18.70 15.93
N GLY A 544 3.16 18.05 15.12
CA GLY A 544 4.39 17.40 15.57
C GLY A 544 4.26 15.92 15.93
N TYR A 545 3.07 15.33 15.77
CA TYR A 545 2.79 13.94 16.12
C TYR A 545 2.19 13.17 14.94
N ALA A 546 2.52 11.88 14.81
CA ALA A 546 1.83 10.98 13.91
C ALA A 546 1.36 9.74 14.66
N ALA A 547 0.09 9.36 14.47
CA ALA A 547 -0.43 8.09 14.94
C ALA A 547 0.06 6.97 14.01
N VAL A 548 0.72 5.96 14.58
CA VAL A 548 1.26 4.82 13.86
C VAL A 548 0.78 3.52 14.49
N LEU A 549 0.65 2.50 13.66
CA LEU A 549 0.25 1.16 14.04
C LEU A 549 1.40 0.19 13.78
N ASP A 550 1.87 -0.45 14.85
CA ASP A 550 2.69 -1.64 14.74
C ASP A 550 2.06 -2.78 15.53
N HIS A 551 2.83 -3.85 15.70
CA HIS A 551 2.45 -5.03 16.44
C HIS A 551 2.07 -4.82 17.92
N ARG A 552 2.36 -3.66 18.52
CA ARG A 552 1.99 -3.29 19.89
C ARG A 552 0.58 -2.69 19.95
N GLY A 553 0.09 -2.17 18.83
CA GLY A 553 -1.13 -1.36 18.74
C GLY A 553 -0.82 0.05 18.25
N TRP A 554 -1.79 0.94 18.39
CA TRP A 554 -1.64 2.33 17.98
C TRP A 554 -0.87 3.14 19.01
N TYR A 555 0.03 4.02 18.57
CA TYR A 555 0.73 4.99 19.42
C TYR A 555 1.20 6.19 18.61
N TYR A 556 1.75 7.19 19.27
CA TYR A 556 2.26 8.39 18.63
C TYR A 556 3.78 8.42 18.55
N ILE A 557 4.28 8.91 17.42
CA ILE A 557 5.69 9.25 17.19
C ILE A 557 5.83 10.75 16.94
N THR A 558 6.99 11.29 17.28
CA THR A 558 7.35 12.71 17.04
C THR A 558 8.50 12.88 16.05
N GLY A 559 9.06 11.77 15.55
CA GLY A 559 10.16 11.78 14.60
C GLY A 559 10.69 10.38 14.31
N PRO A 560 11.93 10.27 13.77
CA PRO A 560 12.49 9.02 13.26
C PRO A 560 12.61 7.91 14.31
N LYS A 561 12.96 8.30 15.55
CA LYS A 561 13.11 7.37 16.64
C LYS A 561 11.77 7.15 17.33
N ALA A 562 11.20 5.95 17.17
CA ALA A 562 10.01 5.55 17.92
C ALA A 562 10.27 5.55 19.45
N PRO A 563 9.29 5.95 20.28
CA PRO A 563 9.43 5.93 21.74
C PRO A 563 9.67 4.51 22.25
N GLU A 564 10.57 4.38 23.23
CA GLU A 564 10.93 3.08 23.82
C GLU A 564 9.77 2.47 24.62
N LYS A 565 8.96 3.31 25.25
CA LYS A 565 7.76 2.93 26.01
C LYS A 565 6.57 3.77 25.53
N PRO A 566 5.97 3.43 24.39
CA PRO A 566 4.81 4.15 23.89
C PRO A 566 3.60 3.94 24.79
N VAL A 567 2.76 4.97 24.87
CA VAL A 567 1.38 4.83 25.32
C VAL A 567 0.57 4.20 24.19
N LEU A 568 -0.10 3.09 24.48
CA LEU A 568 -0.80 2.27 23.48
C LEU A 568 -2.31 2.54 23.50
N PHE A 569 -2.90 2.57 22.31
CA PHE A 569 -4.32 2.80 22.07
C PHE A 569 -4.90 1.68 21.20
N LYS A 570 -6.21 1.46 21.32
CA LYS A 570 -6.93 0.57 20.39
C LYS A 570 -7.06 1.21 19.01
N GLU A 571 -7.26 2.53 18.98
CA GLU A 571 -7.30 3.36 17.79
C GLU A 571 -6.72 4.75 18.14
N ALA A 572 -6.04 5.39 17.20
CA ALA A 572 -5.46 6.72 17.37
C ALA A 572 -5.62 7.55 16.10
N TYR A 573 -5.89 8.85 16.27
CA TYR A 573 -6.14 9.79 15.18
C TYR A 573 -5.19 10.99 15.24
N SER A 574 -5.14 11.81 14.18
CA SER A 574 -4.26 12.98 14.12
C SER A 574 -4.57 13.98 15.24
N PHE A 575 -3.52 14.66 15.72
CA PHE A 575 -3.69 15.82 16.59
C PHE A 575 -4.27 16.99 15.79
N THR A 576 -5.32 17.58 16.32
CA THR A 576 -5.92 18.79 15.81
C THR A 576 -6.25 19.67 17.00
N ASP A 577 -5.88 20.93 16.93
CA ASP A 577 -6.27 21.94 17.89
C ASP A 577 -5.69 21.70 19.31
N GLY A 578 -4.56 20.97 19.41
CA GLY A 578 -3.90 20.55 20.65
C GLY A 578 -4.43 19.24 21.25
N LEU A 579 -5.34 18.55 20.55
CA LEU A 579 -6.02 17.36 21.05
C LEU A 579 -6.02 16.26 19.99
N ALA A 580 -5.89 15.01 20.43
CA ALA A 580 -6.11 13.87 19.55
C ALA A 580 -7.22 12.98 20.09
N ARG A 581 -8.12 12.57 19.20
CA ARG A 581 -9.09 11.52 19.50
C ARG A 581 -8.35 10.19 19.57
N VAL A 582 -8.67 9.38 20.58
CA VAL A 582 -8.14 8.02 20.74
C VAL A 582 -9.21 7.09 21.29
N ARG A 583 -9.07 5.79 21.03
CA ARG A 583 -9.92 4.75 21.63
C ARG A 583 -9.13 3.96 22.66
N LEU A 584 -9.62 3.97 23.89
CA LEU A 584 -9.13 3.15 24.99
C LEU A 584 -10.01 1.91 25.16
N ALA A 585 -9.73 1.09 26.18
CA ALA A 585 -10.48 -0.13 26.43
C ALA A 585 -11.98 0.12 26.71
N ASP A 586 -12.30 1.29 27.27
CA ASP A 586 -13.59 1.71 27.81
C ASP A 586 -14.31 2.79 26.98
N GLY A 587 -13.78 3.16 25.79
CA GLY A 587 -14.44 4.06 24.85
C GLY A 587 -13.50 5.05 24.16
N TYR A 588 -14.09 5.95 23.38
CA TYR A 588 -13.38 7.09 22.79
C TYR A 588 -13.16 8.19 23.82
N THR A 589 -12.05 8.89 23.68
CA THR A 589 -11.72 10.07 24.48
C THR A 589 -10.77 10.97 23.71
N PHE A 590 -10.33 12.07 24.33
CA PHE A 590 -9.33 12.96 23.75
C PHE A 590 -8.14 13.08 24.69
N ILE A 591 -6.95 13.15 24.09
CA ILE A 591 -5.69 13.28 24.82
C ILE A 591 -4.96 14.55 24.38
N THR A 592 -4.23 15.15 25.31
CA THR A 592 -3.23 16.17 25.04
C THR A 592 -1.87 15.52 24.80
N PRO A 593 -0.88 16.25 24.28
CA PRO A 593 0.50 15.79 24.24
C PRO A 593 1.04 15.36 25.60
N ASP A 594 0.69 16.07 26.69
CA ASP A 594 1.17 15.78 28.05
C ASP A 594 0.77 14.36 28.51
N TYR A 595 -0.37 13.84 28.05
CA TYR A 595 -0.80 12.47 28.32
C TYR A 595 0.15 11.42 27.74
N LEU A 596 0.85 11.74 26.65
CA LEU A 596 1.84 10.82 26.05
C LEU A 596 3.10 10.70 26.91
N ASP A 597 3.40 11.72 27.72
CA ASP A 597 4.53 11.74 28.65
C ASP A 597 4.17 11.11 30.00
N ASP A 598 2.97 11.41 30.53
CA ASP A 598 2.45 10.82 31.75
C ASP A 598 0.96 10.41 31.65
N PRO A 599 0.67 9.14 31.32
CA PRO A 599 -0.71 8.64 31.25
C PRO A 599 -1.46 8.64 32.59
N GLN A 600 -0.75 8.80 33.72
CA GLN A 600 -1.36 8.76 35.05
C GLN A 600 -2.20 10.00 35.36
N GLU A 601 -1.97 11.13 34.67
CA GLU A 601 -2.82 12.32 34.78
C GLU A 601 -4.24 12.07 34.25
N GLY A 602 -4.43 11.01 33.46
CA GLY A 602 -5.68 10.67 32.83
C GLY A 602 -6.04 11.61 31.67
N THR A 603 -7.25 11.48 31.15
CA THR A 603 -7.70 12.27 29.98
C THR A 603 -8.64 13.41 30.36
N GLY A 604 -8.61 13.83 31.63
CA GLY A 604 -9.41 14.96 32.09
C GLY A 604 -9.06 16.22 31.29
N PRO A 605 -10.04 17.02 30.83
CA PRO A 605 -11.45 17.04 31.21
C PRO A 605 -12.38 16.10 30.38
N PHE A 606 -11.85 15.31 29.46
CA PHE A 606 -12.66 14.53 28.52
C PHE A 606 -13.20 13.24 29.12
N GLY A 607 -14.48 12.96 28.81
CA GLY A 607 -15.16 11.74 29.22
C GLY A 607 -14.78 10.51 28.39
N ARG A 608 -15.54 9.44 28.61
CA ARG A 608 -15.56 8.23 27.78
C ARG A 608 -16.82 8.22 26.94
N TYR A 609 -16.65 8.27 25.63
CA TYR A 609 -17.71 8.39 24.65
C TYR A 609 -17.85 7.09 23.86
N GLU A 610 -19.08 6.75 23.47
CA GLU A 610 -19.36 5.60 22.59
C GLU A 610 -18.88 5.90 21.17
N LEU A 611 -19.06 7.15 20.72
CA LEU A 611 -18.55 7.70 19.48
C LEU A 611 -18.08 9.13 19.71
N ALA A 612 -17.04 9.54 19.01
CA ALA A 612 -16.55 10.91 19.00
C ALA A 612 -16.09 11.27 17.59
N SER A 613 -16.34 12.49 17.12
CA SER A 613 -15.68 13.05 15.93
C SER A 613 -14.33 13.65 16.30
N ASP A 614 -13.48 13.91 15.31
CA ASP A 614 -12.30 14.75 15.53
C ASP A 614 -12.73 16.20 15.79
N PHE A 615 -11.84 16.99 16.40
CA PHE A 615 -12.06 18.41 16.64
C PHE A 615 -12.00 19.19 15.31
N ALA A 616 -12.99 20.04 15.09
CA ALA A 616 -13.04 21.01 13.99
C ALA A 616 -13.57 22.34 14.54
N ASP A 617 -12.87 23.44 14.24
CA ASP A 617 -13.20 24.80 14.73
C ASP A 617 -13.40 24.86 16.27
N GLY A 618 -12.56 24.12 17.02
CA GLY A 618 -12.63 24.04 18.48
C GLY A 618 -13.81 23.26 19.06
N LYS A 619 -14.54 22.50 18.23
CA LYS A 619 -15.69 21.69 18.65
C LYS A 619 -15.53 20.23 18.22
N ALA A 620 -16.05 19.31 19.02
CA ALA A 620 -16.19 17.90 18.62
C ALA A 620 -17.60 17.39 18.95
N GLN A 621 -18.14 16.54 18.08
CA GLN A 621 -19.41 15.87 18.32
C GLN A 621 -19.17 14.54 19.02
N VAL A 622 -19.83 14.32 20.14
CA VAL A 622 -19.70 13.10 20.93
C VAL A 622 -21.06 12.46 21.15
N THR A 623 -21.07 11.14 21.27
CA THR A 623 -22.25 10.36 21.65
C THR A 623 -21.95 9.62 22.94
N GLN A 624 -22.82 9.80 23.93
CA GLN A 624 -22.74 9.13 25.22
C GLN A 624 -24.15 8.79 25.69
N HIS A 625 -24.39 7.54 26.07
CA HIS A 625 -25.70 7.05 26.52
C HIS A 625 -26.82 7.33 25.50
N GLY A 626 -26.52 7.14 24.21
CA GLY A 626 -27.45 7.41 23.11
C GLY A 626 -27.77 8.89 22.85
N ARG A 627 -27.20 9.84 23.61
CA ARG A 627 -27.35 11.28 23.38
C ARG A 627 -26.14 11.82 22.62
N ARG A 628 -26.41 12.56 21.54
CA ARG A 628 -25.41 13.25 20.73
C ARG A 628 -25.37 14.73 21.11
N PHE A 629 -24.18 15.25 21.41
CA PHE A 629 -23.97 16.66 21.78
C PHE A 629 -22.58 17.12 21.33
N LEU A 630 -22.36 18.44 21.37
CA LEU A 630 -21.06 19.04 21.05
C LEU A 630 -20.30 19.35 22.33
N ILE A 631 -18.99 19.19 22.30
CA ILE A 631 -18.07 19.61 23.35
C ILE A 631 -17.06 20.62 22.83
N ASP A 632 -16.60 21.51 23.69
CA ASP A 632 -15.47 22.39 23.43
C ASP A 632 -14.12 21.75 23.84
N LYS A 633 -13.01 22.48 23.64
CA LYS A 633 -11.66 22.02 24.02
C LYS A 633 -11.44 21.85 25.53
N ARG A 634 -12.36 22.31 26.37
CA ARG A 634 -12.35 22.11 27.83
C ARG A 634 -13.21 20.92 28.24
N GLY A 635 -13.74 20.17 27.26
CA GLY A 635 -14.65 19.05 27.52
C GLY A 635 -16.03 19.49 27.98
N GLU A 636 -16.36 20.78 27.90
CA GLU A 636 -17.66 21.31 28.30
C GLU A 636 -18.66 21.16 27.16
N GLU A 637 -19.88 20.71 27.49
CA GLU A 637 -20.99 20.63 26.53
C GLU A 637 -21.39 22.05 26.08
N ILE A 638 -21.45 22.26 24.77
CA ILE A 638 -21.87 23.53 24.17
C ILE A 638 -23.23 23.36 23.48
N ASN A 639 -24.09 24.36 23.67
CA ASN A 639 -25.35 24.46 22.93
C ASN A 639 -25.08 25.15 21.58
N GLU A 640 -25.65 24.62 20.50
CA GLU A 640 -25.60 25.24 19.16
C GLU A 640 -26.28 26.61 19.10
#